data_AF-H2KYM6-F1
#
_entry.id   AF-H2KYM6-F1
#
_cell.length_a   1.000
_cell.length_b   1.000
_cell.length_c   1.000
_cell.angle_alpha   90.00
_cell.angle_beta   90.00
_cell.angle_gamma   90.00
#
_symmetry.space_group_name_H-M   'P 1'
#
loop_
_entity.id
_entity.type
_entity.pdbx_description
1 polymer ?
#
loop_
_entity_poly.entity_id
_entity_poly.type
_entity_poly.pdbx_seq_one_letter_code
_entity_poly.pdbx_strand_id
1 'polypeptide(L)'
;MRIEAHQVFNVSIQLCEFFNVDLSDRGYYQIRLRPRKTAEIGSVDISHDTEGDRDTGPKTSSNILLAHVYQGAAVSKTVEVTYQHEKFNLDDWFHISVQFNSTLNLCEPQKLEIEIELLYMDRYHPPQYESFVKITKRIVEIPLDPTRLVAAARSLYFDSTYLSAITMSVFSSLVMVATRQRKANASESLLQASSTKSTKLRRVYNSSAHALLFATRSIQQFIVNNSRLINASVSVVVLDVQTEMKAALQQFDSSDHPTRCVETDVCEWSTKITLIYQQMLILFRKSKELNQQLLLIFDKQRRAVFREAFWINERPIDKCLIRTPVSVLEHYKSIIKVDYLRKLPRCTIFCEETDCPGEFCPIIFEDVFTRNSVGLLDLNNANRQVTIPNSASMPVVKAHEKHKSFREKLRNETRKLIHPRRKSLDCSQSLSRKLDGGVTSRSRTKTLKETTSTDGGGGLLLKNIPNSQENNFSPEFPGPSRDTATESPSCSSEPIASPSPSSEFGRCSAAGELFQDDGIPLISKESVTSEEIANALRTSVSADDVLSCRVTSSTDMKLTEEHPKDRMAEFELLREREAAKKMLRQQTNYEGHLYSEQSGRSTAGPVCTPIKSSLVIGDPVVRSKNKTHLVVFVHGLEGSQEDLVPFRCGLDQAIAAHYHCIQMEGRDFDEEPWAFEYLMSSANRSQTWADITTMAHNLLSEVREYVEEARNDIQRISFLAHSLGGVIVRSAVGLAPEVEMQWMIDRCYTLMTINSPHLGLAYVQKHIHWGVQFVKWWKKSRSMEQLSFRDSVDFASSFVYKTSLNNACGKFKNILLVGTPHDQLVPYMSSLLVPSKISSEDQSQFGEAYREMMTACLSSIQNSEKSENLVRYTTFHQLGSSNTQKITGRAAHVIALEDSVFIEKLFNISAVRYFV
;
A
#
# COMPACT_ATOMS: atom_id res chain seq x y z
N MET A 1 10.93 -14.05 43.43
CA MET A 1 10.93 -12.68 42.87
C MET A 1 10.59 -12.74 41.37
N ARG A 2 9.75 -11.84 40.84
CA ARG A 2 9.40 -11.78 39.41
C ARG A 2 9.75 -10.39 38.89
N ILE A 3 10.90 -10.26 38.23
CA ILE A 3 11.25 -9.04 37.49
C ILE A 3 10.40 -9.02 36.22
N GLU A 4 9.77 -7.89 35.97
CA GLU A 4 9.05 -7.58 34.75
C GLU A 4 9.85 -6.54 33.98
N ALA A 5 10.01 -6.75 32.68
CA ALA A 5 10.79 -5.89 31.80
C ALA A 5 9.86 -5.35 30.71
N HIS A 6 9.84 -4.04 30.55
CA HIS A 6 8.98 -3.33 29.59
C HIS A 6 9.85 -2.66 28.54
N GLN A 7 9.57 -2.90 27.25
CA GLN A 7 10.21 -2.15 26.18
C GLN A 7 9.66 -0.71 26.18
N VAL A 8 10.52 0.28 26.08
CA VAL A 8 10.16 1.69 25.89
C VAL A 8 10.84 2.20 24.62
N PHE A 9 10.01 2.51 23.62
CA PHE A 9 10.41 3.13 22.37
C PHE A 9 10.15 4.62 22.43
N ASN A 10 11.03 5.41 21.83
CA ASN A 10 10.69 6.74 21.40
C ASN A 10 10.44 6.72 19.89
N VAL A 11 9.45 7.48 19.45
CA VAL A 11 9.09 7.74 18.06
C VAL A 11 9.06 9.26 17.88
N SER A 12 10.09 9.81 17.27
CA SER A 12 10.19 11.24 16.97
C SER A 12 9.71 11.49 15.55
N ILE A 13 8.73 12.37 15.40
CA ILE A 13 8.06 12.69 14.14
C ILE A 13 8.26 14.18 13.87
N GLN A 14 8.86 14.48 12.72
CA GLN A 14 8.90 15.81 12.15
C GLN A 14 7.80 15.90 11.10
N LEU A 15 6.88 16.86 11.22
CA LEU A 15 6.02 17.28 10.12
C LEU A 15 6.78 18.36 9.35
N CYS A 16 7.28 18.03 8.15
CA CYS A 16 8.20 18.89 7.42
C CYS A 16 7.46 19.98 6.63
N GLU A 17 6.59 19.57 5.70
CA GLU A 17 5.93 20.47 4.74
C GLU A 17 4.50 19.97 4.46
N PHE A 18 3.52 20.88 4.50
CA PHE A 18 2.15 20.65 4.05
C PHE A 18 1.93 21.30 2.68
N PHE A 19 1.24 20.59 1.79
CA PHE A 19 0.95 21.00 0.43
C PHE A 19 -0.54 21.04 0.21
N ASN A 20 -1.08 22.21 -0.12
CA ASN A 20 -2.35 22.28 -0.81
C ASN A 20 -2.09 21.98 -2.29
N VAL A 21 -2.61 20.88 -2.82
CA VAL A 21 -2.63 20.67 -4.28
C VAL A 21 -3.85 21.42 -4.81
N ASP A 22 -5.05 20.97 -4.43
CA ASP A 22 -6.32 21.63 -4.73
C ASP A 22 -7.43 21.19 -3.77
N LEU A 23 -7.33 21.60 -2.50
CA LEU A 23 -8.42 21.49 -1.53
C LEU A 23 -9.67 22.23 -2.04
N SER A 24 -10.87 21.74 -1.72
CA SER A 24 -12.13 22.43 -2.06
C SER A 24 -12.24 23.79 -1.37
N ASP A 25 -11.95 23.80 -0.06
CA ASP A 25 -12.26 24.93 0.81
C ASP A 25 -11.03 25.78 1.11
N ARG A 26 -11.26 27.08 1.40
CA ARG A 26 -10.21 28.08 1.64
C ARG A 26 -10.30 28.63 3.05
N GLY A 27 -9.47 28.11 3.94
CA GLY A 27 -9.41 28.55 5.32
C GLY A 27 -8.27 27.96 6.11
N TYR A 28 -8.46 27.81 7.42
CA TYR A 28 -7.44 27.30 8.30
C TYR A 28 -7.42 25.77 8.29
N TYR A 29 -6.23 25.19 8.25
CA TYR A 29 -6.02 23.74 8.32
C TYR A 29 -5.04 23.38 9.44
N GLN A 30 -5.24 22.20 10.01
CA GLN A 30 -4.35 21.56 10.99
C GLN A 30 -4.18 20.07 10.66
N ILE A 31 -2.99 19.55 10.94
CA ILE A 31 -2.71 18.11 11.00
C ILE A 31 -2.73 17.66 12.46
N ARG A 32 -3.42 16.56 12.77
CA ARG A 32 -3.38 15.95 14.10
C ARG A 32 -2.90 14.50 14.03
N LEU A 33 -1.93 14.15 14.87
CA LEU A 33 -1.39 12.80 15.01
C LEU A 33 -1.94 12.17 16.29
N ARG A 34 -2.70 11.07 16.15
CA ARG A 34 -3.29 10.32 17.27
C ARG A 34 -2.77 8.89 17.28
N PRO A 35 -1.79 8.57 18.14
CA PRO A 35 -1.33 7.19 18.35
C PRO A 35 -2.46 6.29 18.87
N ARG A 36 -2.63 5.12 18.27
CA ARG A 36 -3.66 4.14 18.67
C ARG A 36 -3.11 3.25 19.78
N LYS A 37 -3.87 3.15 20.87
CA LYS A 37 -3.54 2.26 21.98
C LYS A 37 -4.07 0.84 21.72
N THR A 38 -3.17 -0.12 21.51
CA THR A 38 -3.49 -1.55 21.46
C THR A 38 -3.47 -2.16 22.87
N ALA A 39 -3.96 -3.40 23.02
CA ALA A 39 -3.92 -4.12 24.30
C ALA A 39 -2.47 -4.42 24.80
N GLU A 40 -1.49 -4.32 23.90
CA GLU A 40 -0.07 -4.57 24.16
C GLU A 40 0.65 -3.32 24.69
N ILE A 41 0.10 -2.13 24.43
CA ILE A 41 0.66 -0.84 24.84
C ILE A 41 0.14 -0.49 26.24
N GLY A 42 1.05 -0.42 27.22
CA GLY A 42 0.74 -0.02 28.59
C GLY A 42 0.45 1.47 28.70
N SER A 43 1.34 2.31 28.16
CA SER A 43 1.21 3.77 28.12
C SER A 43 1.80 4.36 26.84
N VAL A 44 1.22 5.48 26.43
CA VAL A 44 1.74 6.39 25.40
C VAL A 44 1.80 7.76 26.03
N ASP A 45 2.93 8.45 25.88
CA ASP A 45 3.09 9.86 26.21
C ASP A 45 3.50 10.64 24.96
N ILE A 46 3.12 11.91 24.87
CA ILE A 46 3.41 12.77 23.70
C ILE A 46 3.89 14.12 24.20
N SER A 47 5.04 14.56 23.69
CA SER A 47 5.57 15.91 23.88
C SER A 47 5.80 16.61 22.54
N HIS A 48 5.75 17.95 22.57
CA HIS A 48 6.10 18.83 21.46
C HIS A 48 7.43 19.54 21.79
N ASP A 49 8.30 19.71 20.81
CA ASP A 49 9.58 20.39 20.99
C ASP A 49 9.46 21.91 20.79
N THR A 50 9.36 22.62 21.91
CA THR A 50 9.23 24.09 21.95
C THR A 50 10.45 24.88 21.49
N GLU A 51 11.61 24.26 21.19
CA GLU A 51 12.77 25.02 20.71
C GLU A 51 12.61 25.50 19.26
N GLY A 52 11.77 24.84 18.46
CA GLY A 52 11.50 25.25 17.07
C GLY A 52 10.83 26.63 16.94
N ASP A 53 9.83 26.91 17.78
CA ASP A 53 9.06 28.17 17.72
C ASP A 53 9.85 29.41 18.19
N ARG A 54 11.01 29.24 18.82
CA ARG A 54 11.82 30.37 19.34
C ARG A 54 12.61 31.10 18.26
N ASP A 55 12.94 30.45 17.15
CA ASP A 55 13.66 31.06 16.02
C ASP A 55 12.75 32.01 15.22
N THR A 56 11.42 31.79 15.25
CA THR A 56 10.44 32.79 14.82
C THR A 56 10.24 33.82 15.94
N GLY A 57 10.92 34.96 15.83
CA GLY A 57 10.76 36.08 16.77
C GLY A 57 9.30 36.57 16.88
N PRO A 58 8.98 37.42 17.88
CA PRO A 58 7.59 37.79 18.25
C PRO A 58 6.92 38.72 17.21
N LYS A 59 6.64 38.18 16.02
CA LYS A 59 6.04 38.81 14.84
C LYS A 59 5.32 37.78 13.95
N THR A 60 4.46 36.96 14.53
CA THR A 60 3.50 36.15 13.76
C THR A 60 2.08 36.64 14.03
N SER A 61 1.33 36.83 12.94
CA SER A 61 -0.07 37.29 12.91
C SER A 61 -0.95 36.64 13.98
N SER A 62 -1.89 37.42 14.53
CA SER A 62 -2.83 37.05 15.62
C SER A 62 -3.73 35.82 15.38
N ASN A 63 -3.63 35.21 14.19
CA ASN A 63 -4.54 34.20 13.68
C ASN A 63 -3.83 32.87 13.39
N ILE A 64 -2.69 32.58 14.04
CA ILE A 64 -1.97 31.31 13.88
C ILE A 64 -1.79 30.68 15.27
N LEU A 65 -2.31 29.46 15.44
CA LEU A 65 -2.01 28.61 16.59
C LEU A 65 -0.68 27.88 16.32
N LEU A 66 0.20 27.86 17.33
CA LEU A 66 1.48 27.12 17.27
C LEU A 66 1.25 25.62 17.41
N ALA A 67 2.29 24.83 17.14
CA ALA A 67 2.24 23.39 17.35
C ALA A 67 2.16 23.06 18.87
N HIS A 68 1.31 22.09 19.22
CA HIS A 68 1.03 21.76 20.63
C HIS A 68 0.54 20.32 20.79
N VAL A 69 0.65 19.76 22.00
CA VAL A 69 -0.03 18.51 22.37
C VAL A 69 -1.39 18.83 22.98
N TYR A 70 -2.48 18.47 22.32
CA TYR A 70 -3.84 18.81 22.74
C TYR A 70 -4.72 17.55 22.78
N GLN A 71 -5.36 17.29 23.92
CA GLN A 71 -6.22 16.11 24.17
C GLN A 71 -5.57 14.77 23.76
N GLY A 72 -4.28 14.58 24.06
CA GLY A 72 -3.54 13.36 23.71
C GLY A 72 -3.26 13.17 22.21
N ALA A 73 -3.39 14.24 21.41
CA ALA A 73 -2.92 14.30 20.03
C ALA A 73 -1.77 15.31 19.91
N ALA A 74 -0.80 15.01 19.05
CA ALA A 74 0.11 16.04 18.55
C ALA A 74 -0.62 16.86 17.47
N VAL A 75 -0.60 18.19 17.57
CA VAL A 75 -1.31 19.11 16.68
C VAL A 75 -0.29 20.03 16.02
N SER A 76 -0.24 20.04 14.69
CA SER A 76 0.62 20.96 13.93
C SER A 76 0.26 22.41 14.20
N LYS A 77 1.15 23.34 13.82
CA LYS A 77 0.74 24.74 13.69
C LYS A 77 -0.42 24.87 12.69
N THR A 78 -1.25 25.88 12.88
CA THR A 78 -2.30 26.23 11.92
C THR A 78 -1.68 26.83 10.66
N VAL A 79 -2.17 26.41 9.49
CA VAL A 79 -1.84 27.04 8.20
C VAL A 79 -3.09 27.64 7.57
N GLU A 80 -2.97 28.81 6.94
CA GLU A 80 -4.07 29.45 6.22
C GLU A 80 -3.92 29.18 4.71
N VAL A 81 -4.85 28.43 4.14
CA VAL A 81 -4.86 28.06 2.71
C VAL A 81 -5.77 29.02 1.94
N THR A 82 -5.19 29.72 0.96
CA THR A 82 -5.87 30.76 0.17
C THR A 82 -5.84 30.47 -1.33
N TYR A 83 -4.79 29.84 -1.85
CA TYR A 83 -4.59 29.57 -3.27
C TYR A 83 -4.27 28.09 -3.53
N GLN A 84 -4.48 27.64 -4.77
CA GLN A 84 -4.10 26.30 -5.20
C GLN A 84 -2.57 26.14 -5.28
N HIS A 85 -2.08 24.92 -5.13
CA HIS A 85 -0.66 24.59 -5.23
C HIS A 85 0.26 25.37 -4.26
N GLU A 86 -0.27 25.78 -3.11
CA GLU A 86 0.47 26.42 -2.01
C GLU A 86 1.26 25.40 -1.20
N LYS A 87 2.40 25.85 -0.65
CA LYS A 87 3.27 25.06 0.24
C LYS A 87 3.49 25.81 1.54
N PHE A 88 3.37 25.08 2.64
CA PHE A 88 3.59 25.57 3.99
C PHE A 88 4.70 24.74 4.65
N ASN A 89 5.77 25.40 5.06
CA ASN A 89 6.82 24.77 5.86
C ASN A 89 6.29 24.67 7.31
N LEU A 90 6.17 23.46 7.84
CA LEU A 90 5.76 23.23 9.21
C LEU A 90 7.02 23.18 10.11
N ASP A 91 7.88 22.18 9.91
CA ASP A 91 9.01 21.86 10.82
C ASP A 91 8.56 21.62 12.28
N ASP A 92 7.37 21.05 12.46
CA ASP A 92 6.80 20.75 13.78
C ASP A 92 7.35 19.41 14.28
N TRP A 93 7.96 19.39 15.46
CA TRP A 93 8.60 18.20 16.05
C TRP A 93 7.81 17.66 17.24
N PHE A 94 7.43 16.39 17.16
CA PHE A 94 6.73 15.67 18.22
C PHE A 94 7.50 14.42 18.64
N HIS A 95 7.52 14.13 19.93
CA HIS A 95 8.15 12.93 20.49
C HIS A 95 7.08 12.10 21.21
N ILE A 96 6.83 10.89 20.70
CA ILE A 96 5.89 9.93 21.26
C ILE A 96 6.70 8.85 21.98
N SER A 97 6.51 8.70 23.29
CA SER A 97 7.12 7.61 24.06
C SER A 97 6.11 6.50 24.28
N VAL A 98 6.44 5.26 23.88
CA VAL A 98 5.54 4.11 23.92
C VAL A 98 6.13 3.03 24.81
N GLN A 99 5.46 2.73 25.92
CA GLN A 99 5.81 1.63 26.81
C GLN A 99 4.90 0.43 26.59
N PHE A 100 5.50 -0.71 26.28
CA PHE A 100 4.80 -1.98 26.09
C PHE A 100 4.61 -2.77 27.40
N ASN A 101 3.61 -3.65 27.42
CA ASN A 101 3.34 -4.57 28.52
C ASN A 101 4.43 -5.67 28.61
N SER A 102 4.77 -6.08 29.84
CA SER A 102 5.87 -7.01 30.15
C SER A 102 5.61 -8.49 29.77
N THR A 103 4.52 -8.74 29.04
CA THR A 103 4.16 -10.04 28.46
C THR A 103 4.88 -10.32 27.14
N LEU A 104 5.38 -9.27 26.46
CA LEU A 104 6.03 -9.39 25.15
C LEU A 104 7.48 -9.85 25.24
N ASN A 105 7.99 -10.41 24.15
CA ASN A 105 9.40 -10.76 24.00
C ASN A 105 10.22 -9.49 23.69
N LEU A 106 11.24 -9.19 24.50
CA LEU A 106 12.07 -7.98 24.39
C LEU A 106 12.80 -7.83 23.04
N CYS A 107 12.93 -8.89 22.25
CA CYS A 107 13.62 -8.88 20.95
C CYS A 107 12.66 -9.04 19.74
N GLU A 108 11.35 -8.97 19.98
CA GLU A 108 10.31 -9.12 18.96
C GLU A 108 9.80 -7.75 18.48
N PRO A 109 9.90 -7.43 17.17
CA PRO A 109 9.41 -6.17 16.63
C PRO A 109 7.93 -5.95 16.91
N GLN A 110 7.57 -4.71 17.22
CA GLN A 110 6.20 -4.25 17.41
C GLN A 110 5.82 -3.29 16.28
N LYS A 111 4.59 -2.78 16.29
CA LYS A 111 4.16 -1.66 15.42
C LYS A 111 3.43 -0.59 16.24
N LEU A 112 3.53 0.65 15.80
CA LEU A 112 2.70 1.76 16.26
C LEU A 112 1.78 2.21 15.12
N GLU A 113 0.47 2.16 15.35
CA GLU A 113 -0.51 2.79 14.46
C GLU A 113 -0.74 4.25 14.89
N ILE A 114 -0.73 5.18 13.94
CA ILE A 114 -1.04 6.59 14.16
C ILE A 114 -2.14 7.01 13.17
N GLU A 115 -3.25 7.52 13.70
CA GLU A 115 -4.27 8.19 12.90
C GLU A 115 -3.80 9.63 12.63
N ILE A 116 -3.50 9.92 11.36
CA ILE A 116 -3.12 11.24 10.85
C ILE A 116 -4.38 11.89 10.28
N GLU A 117 -4.87 12.91 10.96
CA GLU A 117 -6.09 13.61 10.62
C GLU A 117 -5.77 14.93 9.91
N LEU A 118 -6.52 15.26 8.86
CA LEU A 118 -6.60 16.61 8.31
C LEU A 118 -7.88 17.26 8.83
N LEU A 119 -7.74 18.46 9.41
CA LEU A 119 -8.85 19.23 9.95
C LEU A 119 -8.93 20.60 9.29
N TYR A 120 -10.14 21.12 9.21
CA TYR A 120 -10.49 22.40 8.60
C TYR A 120 -11.27 23.29 9.57
N MET A 121 -11.09 24.61 9.44
CA MET A 121 -11.91 25.65 10.06
C MET A 121 -12.05 26.83 9.09
N ASP A 122 -13.23 27.45 9.07
CA ASP A 122 -13.48 28.67 8.28
C ASP A 122 -12.67 29.89 8.77
N ARG A 123 -12.66 30.95 7.96
CA ARG A 123 -11.93 32.20 8.26
C ARG A 123 -12.78 33.31 8.89
N TYR A 124 -14.04 33.04 9.23
CA TYR A 124 -14.91 34.05 9.83
C TYR A 124 -14.54 34.36 11.28
N HIS A 125 -13.79 33.46 11.93
CA HIS A 125 -13.36 33.59 13.32
C HIS A 125 -11.85 33.31 13.46
N PRO A 126 -11.16 33.89 14.46
CA PRO A 126 -9.79 33.49 14.80
C PRO A 126 -9.73 32.00 15.17
N PRO A 127 -8.68 31.26 14.77
CA PRO A 127 -8.64 29.82 14.99
C PRO A 127 -8.59 29.44 16.47
N GLN A 128 -9.39 28.44 16.84
CA GLN A 128 -9.47 27.84 18.18
C GLN A 128 -9.40 26.32 18.04
N TYR A 129 -8.66 25.63 18.90
CA TYR A 129 -8.40 24.18 18.75
C TYR A 129 -9.68 23.33 18.75
N GLU A 130 -10.69 23.76 19.50
CA GLU A 130 -12.01 23.14 19.64
C GLU A 130 -12.85 23.24 18.37
N SER A 131 -12.64 24.27 17.55
CA SER A 131 -13.48 24.61 16.39
C SER A 131 -13.07 23.91 15.09
N PHE A 132 -11.89 23.26 15.06
CA PHE A 132 -11.42 22.50 13.90
C PHE A 132 -12.19 21.19 13.73
N VAL A 133 -12.82 21.01 12.57
CA VAL A 133 -13.56 19.80 12.20
C VAL A 133 -12.66 18.87 11.39
N LYS A 134 -12.63 17.58 11.75
CA LYS A 134 -11.93 16.56 10.95
C LYS A 134 -12.66 16.34 9.63
N ILE A 135 -11.97 16.59 8.52
CA ILE A 135 -12.49 16.37 7.16
C ILE A 135 -12.04 15.02 6.60
N THR A 136 -10.80 14.60 6.84
CA THR A 136 -10.30 13.28 6.41
C THR A 136 -9.16 12.77 7.30
N LYS A 137 -8.72 11.54 7.06
CA LYS A 137 -7.63 10.89 7.77
C LYS A 137 -6.91 9.83 6.94
N ARG A 138 -5.76 9.41 7.46
CA ARG A 138 -4.99 8.24 7.07
C ARG A 138 -4.53 7.49 8.32
N ILE A 139 -4.34 6.18 8.22
CA ILE A 139 -3.71 5.40 9.29
C ILE A 139 -2.33 4.97 8.81
N VAL A 140 -1.29 5.42 9.50
CA VAL A 140 0.08 4.97 9.25
C VAL A 140 0.53 3.96 10.30
N GLU A 141 1.26 2.94 9.86
CA GLU A 141 1.98 2.00 10.71
C GLU A 141 3.47 2.30 10.65
N ILE A 142 4.07 2.45 11.84
CA ILE A 142 5.52 2.60 12.03
C ILE A 142 6.03 1.32 12.72
N PRO A 143 6.99 0.58 12.13
CA PRO A 143 7.59 -0.58 12.77
C PRO A 143 8.50 -0.12 13.91
N LEU A 144 8.42 -0.83 15.04
CA LEU A 144 9.23 -0.61 16.24
C LEU A 144 10.12 -1.84 16.43
N ASP A 145 11.32 -1.82 15.87
CA ASP A 145 12.28 -2.92 15.99
C ASP A 145 13.20 -2.69 17.20
N PRO A 146 13.21 -3.58 18.20
CA PRO A 146 13.99 -3.40 19.44
C PRO A 146 15.51 -3.52 19.25
N THR A 147 16.00 -3.78 18.04
CA THR A 147 17.42 -4.00 17.73
C THR A 147 18.01 -3.01 16.72
N ARG A 148 17.23 -2.08 16.17
CA ARG A 148 17.72 -1.10 15.18
C ARG A 148 17.00 0.25 15.29
N LEU A 149 17.66 1.31 14.85
CA LEU A 149 17.01 2.57 14.51
C LEU A 149 16.19 2.38 13.23
N VAL A 150 14.93 2.79 13.28
CA VAL A 150 14.06 3.00 12.12
C VAL A 150 14.11 4.49 11.78
N ALA A 151 14.73 4.84 10.66
CA ALA A 151 14.75 6.19 10.12
C ALA A 151 14.14 6.16 8.72
N ALA A 152 13.07 6.93 8.50
CA ALA A 152 12.34 6.98 7.23
C ALA A 152 11.64 8.32 7.05
N ALA A 153 11.35 8.69 5.81
CA ALA A 153 10.53 9.85 5.48
C ALA A 153 9.50 9.46 4.41
N ARG A 154 8.36 10.15 4.41
CA ARG A 154 7.25 9.89 3.48
C ARG A 154 6.46 11.15 3.22
N SER A 155 6.07 11.37 1.98
CA SER A 155 4.92 12.22 1.65
C SER A 155 3.65 11.38 1.60
N LEU A 156 2.66 11.78 2.41
CA LEU A 156 1.38 11.11 2.56
C LEU A 156 0.28 11.97 1.96
N TYR A 157 -0.35 11.46 0.91
CA TYR A 157 -1.49 12.11 0.29
C TYR A 157 -2.79 11.78 1.03
N PHE A 158 -3.61 12.80 1.20
CA PHE A 158 -5.01 12.64 1.56
C PHE A 158 -5.82 12.16 0.33
N ASP A 159 -7.15 12.10 0.42
CA ASP A 159 -7.97 11.53 -0.66
C ASP A 159 -8.15 12.50 -1.84
N SER A 160 -8.73 11.98 -2.92
CA SER A 160 -9.01 12.74 -4.14
C SER A 160 -10.02 13.87 -3.95
N THR A 161 -10.77 13.88 -2.84
CA THR A 161 -11.65 15.00 -2.45
C THR A 161 -10.90 16.10 -1.70
N TYR A 162 -9.83 15.77 -0.99
CA TYR A 162 -9.01 16.71 -0.22
C TYR A 162 -7.56 16.70 -0.72
N LEU A 163 -7.38 17.06 -2.01
CA LEU A 163 -6.10 17.03 -2.73
C LEU A 163 -5.02 17.85 -2.02
N SER A 164 -4.28 17.17 -1.15
CA SER A 164 -3.26 17.74 -0.29
C SER A 164 -2.31 16.63 0.18
N ALA A 165 -1.11 17.02 0.59
CA ALA A 165 -0.10 16.09 1.09
C ALA A 165 0.61 16.65 2.31
N ILE A 166 0.95 15.77 3.25
CA ILE A 166 1.84 16.05 4.37
C ILE A 166 3.12 15.26 4.21
N THR A 167 4.28 15.94 4.25
CA THR A 167 5.58 15.28 4.25
C THR A 167 6.10 15.18 5.66
N MET A 168 6.45 13.96 6.09
CA MET A 168 6.87 13.66 7.45
C MET A 168 8.13 12.81 7.48
N SER A 169 8.97 13.03 8.49
CA SER A 169 10.11 12.17 8.83
C SER A 169 9.90 11.52 10.19
N VAL A 170 10.28 10.25 10.29
CA VAL A 170 10.12 9.41 11.47
C VAL A 170 11.47 8.83 11.85
N PHE A 171 11.84 9.02 13.12
CA PHE A 171 12.94 8.34 13.77
C PHE A 171 12.36 7.52 14.94
N SER A 172 12.67 6.23 15.02
CA SER A 172 12.27 5.40 16.16
C SER A 172 13.35 4.41 16.56
N SER A 173 13.55 4.28 17.86
CA SER A 173 14.41 3.26 18.45
C SER A 173 13.85 2.84 19.81
N LEU A 174 14.20 1.63 20.23
CA LEU A 174 14.22 1.30 21.65
C LEU A 174 15.16 2.30 22.34
N VAL A 175 14.73 2.87 23.47
CA VAL A 175 15.56 3.80 24.27
C VAL A 175 15.73 3.32 25.71
N MET A 176 14.87 2.42 26.19
CA MET A 176 14.95 1.88 27.55
C MET A 176 14.28 0.52 27.65
N VAL A 177 14.81 -0.33 28.53
CA VAL A 177 14.06 -1.49 29.05
C VAL A 177 13.78 -1.25 30.53
N ALA A 178 12.56 -0.83 30.86
CA ALA A 178 12.17 -0.51 32.23
C ALA A 178 11.92 -1.80 33.03
N THR A 179 12.81 -2.09 33.99
CA THR A 179 12.68 -3.24 34.90
C THR A 179 11.93 -2.87 36.17
N ARG A 180 10.90 -3.65 36.52
CA ARG A 180 10.14 -3.49 37.77
C ARG A 180 10.14 -4.79 38.57
N GLN A 181 10.57 -4.72 39.83
CA GLN A 181 10.31 -5.81 40.78
C GLN A 181 8.84 -5.77 41.22
N ARG A 182 8.08 -6.84 40.97
CA ARG A 182 6.89 -7.09 41.78
C ARG A 182 7.34 -7.57 43.15
N LYS A 183 7.10 -6.75 44.19
CA LYS A 183 7.10 -7.21 45.58
C LYS A 183 6.15 -8.41 45.65
N ALA A 184 6.66 -9.57 46.03
CA ALA A 184 5.81 -10.66 46.47
C ALA A 184 5.09 -10.22 47.75
N ASN A 185 3.92 -10.82 48.03
CA ASN A 185 3.18 -10.53 49.27
C ASN A 185 4.11 -10.68 50.49
N ALA A 186 3.96 -9.76 51.45
CA ALA A 186 4.93 -9.56 52.53
C ALA A 186 4.86 -10.69 53.58
N SER A 187 5.36 -11.88 53.24
CA SER A 187 5.41 -13.04 54.14
C SER A 187 6.52 -14.05 53.82
N GLU A 188 7.50 -13.73 52.98
CA GLU A 188 8.69 -14.57 52.74
C GLU A 188 9.98 -13.74 52.60
N SER A 189 11.10 -14.32 53.03
CA SER A 189 12.29 -13.60 53.51
C SER A 189 12.92 -12.53 52.58
N LEU A 190 13.22 -11.38 53.17
CA LEU A 190 13.91 -10.25 52.53
C LEU A 190 15.43 -10.45 52.31
N LEU A 191 15.99 -11.59 52.73
CA LEU A 191 17.44 -11.83 52.78
C LEU A 191 17.95 -13.02 51.93
N GLN A 192 17.09 -13.95 51.49
CA GLN A 192 17.53 -15.10 50.66
C GLN A 192 17.05 -15.05 49.20
N ALA A 193 16.08 -14.20 48.87
CA ALA A 193 15.48 -14.15 47.51
C ALA A 193 16.31 -13.40 46.45
N SER A 194 17.45 -12.80 46.81
CA SER A 194 18.25 -11.91 45.95
C SER A 194 19.47 -12.54 45.27
N SER A 195 19.95 -13.70 45.76
CA SER A 195 21.21 -14.32 45.29
C SER A 195 21.05 -15.42 44.24
N THR A 196 19.86 -16.02 44.11
CA THR A 196 19.66 -17.21 43.24
C THR A 196 19.60 -16.85 41.75
N LYS A 197 20.65 -17.24 41.00
CA LYS A 197 20.75 -17.14 39.54
C LYS A 197 19.67 -17.99 38.83
N SER A 198 18.50 -17.41 38.61
CA SER A 198 17.40 -18.06 37.88
C SER A 198 17.61 -18.05 36.37
N THR A 199 17.29 -19.16 35.69
CA THR A 199 17.27 -19.23 34.21
C THR A 199 16.34 -18.20 33.56
N LYS A 200 15.27 -17.78 34.26
CA LYS A 200 14.38 -16.72 33.80
C LYS A 200 15.03 -15.34 33.92
N LEU A 201 15.77 -15.09 35.00
CA LEU A 201 16.50 -13.85 35.22
C LEU A 201 17.61 -13.67 34.18
N ARG A 202 18.42 -14.71 33.94
CA ARG A 202 19.46 -14.73 32.90
C ARG A 202 18.90 -14.52 31.49
N ARG A 203 17.67 -15.01 31.21
CA ARG A 203 16.99 -14.73 29.94
C ARG A 203 16.59 -13.26 29.81
N VAL A 204 15.99 -12.66 30.83
CA VAL A 204 15.63 -11.23 30.82
C VAL A 204 16.88 -10.39 30.61
N TYR A 205 17.94 -10.65 31.39
CA TYR A 205 19.23 -9.96 31.24
C TYR A 205 19.80 -10.05 29.82
N ASN A 206 19.93 -11.26 29.28
CA ASN A 206 20.48 -11.47 27.94
C ASN A 206 19.63 -10.81 26.84
N SER A 207 18.29 -10.88 26.94
CA SER A 207 17.41 -10.23 25.97
C SER A 207 17.43 -8.70 26.08
N SER A 208 17.54 -8.13 27.30
CA SER A 208 17.76 -6.69 27.50
C SER A 208 19.10 -6.22 26.95
N ALA A 209 20.18 -6.95 27.25
CA ALA A 209 21.52 -6.67 26.74
C ALA A 209 21.54 -6.70 25.21
N HIS A 210 21.00 -7.77 24.60
CA HIS A 210 20.91 -7.90 23.15
C HIS A 210 20.11 -6.74 22.53
N ALA A 211 18.91 -6.43 23.03
CA ALA A 211 18.09 -5.36 22.47
C ALA A 211 18.79 -3.99 22.56
N LEU A 212 19.21 -3.59 23.76
CA LEU A 212 19.81 -2.28 24.00
C LEU A 212 21.17 -2.12 23.30
N LEU A 213 22.05 -3.13 23.29
CA LEU A 213 23.36 -3.02 22.64
C LEU A 213 23.26 -2.96 21.11
N PHE A 214 22.41 -3.79 20.48
CA PHE A 214 22.21 -3.72 19.03
C PHE A 214 21.54 -2.41 18.60
N ALA A 215 20.51 -1.94 19.32
CA ALA A 215 19.88 -0.66 19.02
C ALA A 215 20.85 0.52 19.21
N THR A 216 21.69 0.50 20.26
CA THR A 216 22.74 1.52 20.46
C THR A 216 23.72 1.54 19.28
N ARG A 217 24.21 0.36 18.87
CA ARG A 217 25.10 0.21 17.71
C ARG A 217 24.46 0.78 16.44
N SER A 218 23.18 0.48 16.21
CA SER A 218 22.45 0.95 15.03
C SER A 218 22.35 2.47 14.97
N ILE A 219 22.09 3.16 16.09
CA ILE A 219 22.13 4.64 16.16
C ILE A 219 23.54 5.16 15.88
N GLN A 220 24.58 4.54 16.47
CA GLN A 220 25.97 4.94 16.23
C GLN A 220 26.36 4.83 14.75
N GLN A 221 26.02 3.71 14.11
CA GLN A 221 26.25 3.50 12.68
C GLN A 221 25.46 4.48 11.82
N PHE A 222 24.22 4.80 12.18
CA PHE A 222 23.45 5.82 11.49
C PHE A 222 24.14 7.19 11.54
N ILE A 223 24.61 7.63 12.72
CA ILE A 223 25.37 8.90 12.84
C ILE A 223 26.65 8.86 12.00
N VAL A 224 27.42 7.77 12.05
CA VAL A 224 28.68 7.64 11.29
C VAL A 224 28.42 7.68 9.77
N ASN A 225 27.46 6.88 9.27
CA ASN A 225 27.12 6.82 7.85
C ASN A 225 26.58 8.15 7.30
N ASN A 226 25.93 8.94 8.16
CA ASN A 226 25.35 10.25 7.82
C ASN A 226 26.20 11.45 8.25
N SER A 227 27.40 11.23 8.81
CA SER A 227 28.26 12.29 9.37
C SER A 227 28.55 13.42 8.39
N ARG A 228 28.67 13.11 7.09
CA ARG A 228 28.81 14.08 5.98
C ARG A 228 27.64 15.08 5.83
N LEU A 229 26.47 14.81 6.41
CA LEU A 229 25.27 15.65 6.36
C LEU A 229 25.14 16.57 7.59
N ILE A 230 26.15 16.56 8.47
CA ILE A 230 26.22 17.34 9.70
C ILE A 230 27.26 18.45 9.52
N ASN A 231 26.90 19.69 9.83
CA ASN A 231 27.82 20.84 9.83
C ASN A 231 28.72 20.89 11.08
N ALA A 232 29.17 19.73 11.57
CA ALA A 232 29.99 19.61 12.78
C ALA A 232 30.91 18.37 12.71
N SER A 233 32.09 18.46 13.35
CA SER A 233 33.00 17.33 13.53
C SER A 233 32.46 16.35 14.58
N VAL A 234 31.83 15.26 14.13
CA VAL A 234 31.25 14.23 14.99
C VAL A 234 32.15 12.99 15.03
N SER A 235 32.65 12.65 16.22
CA SER A 235 33.38 11.40 16.47
C SER A 235 32.52 10.46 17.30
N VAL A 236 32.09 9.35 16.69
CA VAL A 236 31.31 8.29 17.34
C VAL A 236 32.04 6.96 17.16
N VAL A 237 32.35 6.31 18.28
CA VAL A 237 32.90 4.95 18.28
C VAL A 237 31.74 3.96 18.22
N VAL A 238 31.65 3.20 17.12
CA VAL A 238 30.65 2.14 16.96
C VAL A 238 31.02 0.96 17.86
N LEU A 239 30.11 0.54 18.73
CA LEU A 239 30.36 -0.52 19.71
C LEU A 239 30.41 -1.91 19.05
N ASP A 240 31.32 -2.75 19.55
CA ASP A 240 31.37 -4.17 19.23
C ASP A 240 30.42 -4.95 20.16
N VAL A 241 29.23 -5.24 19.64
CA VAL A 241 28.19 -5.97 20.38
C VAL A 241 28.65 -7.35 20.81
N GLN A 242 29.57 -8.00 20.08
CA GLN A 242 30.04 -9.34 20.47
C GLN A 242 30.91 -9.28 21.73
N THR A 243 31.82 -8.31 21.79
CA THR A 243 32.68 -8.07 22.96
C THR A 243 31.87 -7.58 24.15
N GLU A 244 30.99 -6.58 23.97
CA GLU A 244 30.13 -6.05 25.03
C GLU A 244 29.18 -7.13 25.61
N MET A 245 28.50 -7.90 24.74
CA MET A 245 27.57 -8.94 25.20
C MET A 245 28.31 -10.11 25.89
N LYS A 246 29.55 -10.41 25.49
CA LYS A 246 30.40 -11.38 26.19
C LYS A 246 30.81 -10.87 27.58
N ALA A 247 31.19 -9.60 27.69
CA ALA A 247 31.53 -8.98 28.98
C ALA A 247 30.32 -8.96 29.92
N ALA A 248 29.15 -8.54 29.43
CA ALA A 248 27.89 -8.55 30.18
C ALA A 248 27.53 -9.96 30.70
N LEU A 249 27.61 -10.99 29.86
CA LEU A 249 27.36 -12.38 30.29
C LEU A 249 28.34 -12.84 31.37
N GLN A 250 29.63 -12.49 31.25
CA GLN A 250 30.63 -12.79 32.27
C GLN A 250 30.31 -12.08 33.60
N GLN A 251 29.98 -10.78 33.56
CA GLN A 251 29.59 -9.97 34.72
C GLN A 251 28.37 -10.53 35.46
N PHE A 252 27.33 -10.93 34.73
CA PHE A 252 26.16 -11.58 35.31
C PHE A 252 26.49 -12.95 35.91
N ASP A 253 27.27 -13.78 35.20
CA ASP A 253 27.65 -15.11 35.67
C ASP A 253 28.62 -15.05 36.87
N SER A 254 29.38 -13.97 37.05
CA SER A 254 30.23 -13.73 38.24
C SER A 254 29.52 -13.01 39.40
N SER A 255 28.37 -12.37 39.19
CA SER A 255 27.71 -11.55 40.22
C SER A 255 27.14 -12.37 41.40
N ASP A 256 27.40 -11.95 42.64
CA ASP A 256 26.77 -12.51 43.85
C ASP A 256 25.32 -12.02 44.07
N HIS A 257 24.93 -10.95 43.38
CA HIS A 257 23.62 -10.30 43.49
C HIS A 257 23.01 -10.12 42.09
N PRO A 258 22.69 -11.22 41.39
CA PRO A 258 22.32 -11.19 39.98
C PRO A 258 21.11 -10.28 39.69
N THR A 259 20.15 -10.17 40.62
CA THR A 259 19.02 -9.23 40.50
C THR A 259 19.49 -7.77 40.40
N ARG A 260 20.41 -7.34 41.28
CA ARG A 260 20.95 -5.97 41.24
C ARG A 260 21.79 -5.74 40.00
N CYS A 261 22.60 -6.72 39.59
CA CYS A 261 23.34 -6.68 38.33
C CYS A 261 22.40 -6.44 37.14
N VAL A 262 21.25 -7.14 37.05
CA VAL A 262 20.26 -6.85 35.99
C VAL A 262 19.76 -5.41 36.05
N GLU A 263 19.40 -4.91 37.22
CA GLU A 263 18.84 -3.55 37.37
C GLU A 263 19.87 -2.46 37.06
N THR A 264 21.11 -2.61 37.54
CA THR A 264 22.20 -1.65 37.31
C THR A 264 22.60 -1.62 35.84
N ASP A 265 22.91 -2.77 35.23
CA ASP A 265 23.45 -2.83 33.87
C ASP A 265 22.39 -2.41 32.84
N VAL A 266 21.14 -2.85 33.01
CA VAL A 266 20.02 -2.46 32.11
C VAL A 266 19.69 -0.97 32.24
N CYS A 267 19.82 -0.39 33.44
CA CYS A 267 19.69 1.06 33.64
C CYS A 267 20.83 1.82 32.94
N GLU A 268 22.07 1.35 33.06
CA GLU A 268 23.24 1.97 32.42
C GLU A 268 23.12 1.94 30.89
N TRP A 269 22.78 0.79 30.29
CA TRP A 269 22.56 0.68 28.86
C TRP A 269 21.39 1.55 28.39
N SER A 270 20.28 1.59 29.14
CA SER A 270 19.12 2.45 28.83
C SER A 270 19.46 3.94 28.89
N THR A 271 20.30 4.36 29.85
CA THR A 271 20.80 5.74 29.92
C THR A 271 21.67 6.07 28.69
N LYS A 272 22.61 5.19 28.33
CA LYS A 272 23.50 5.38 27.17
C LYS A 272 22.71 5.49 25.85
N ILE A 273 21.75 4.60 25.61
CA ILE A 273 20.97 4.62 24.36
C ILE A 273 19.99 5.80 24.30
N THR A 274 19.37 6.18 25.43
CA THR A 274 18.54 7.40 25.49
C THR A 274 19.34 8.65 25.13
N LEU A 275 20.54 8.80 25.70
CA LEU A 275 21.40 9.96 25.45
C LEU A 275 21.83 10.04 23.98
N ILE A 276 22.31 8.95 23.39
CA ILE A 276 22.78 8.99 21.99
C ILE A 276 21.63 9.13 20.99
N TYR A 277 20.43 8.63 21.31
CA TYR A 277 19.21 8.89 20.54
C TYR A 277 18.86 10.38 20.54
N GLN A 278 18.89 11.04 21.69
CA GLN A 278 18.67 12.49 21.79
C GLN A 278 19.74 13.29 21.03
N GLN A 279 21.01 12.92 21.16
CA GLN A 279 22.11 13.55 20.41
C GLN A 279 21.94 13.40 18.90
N MET A 280 21.56 12.21 18.42
CA MET A 280 21.26 11.97 17.00
C MET A 280 20.16 12.92 16.49
N LEU A 281 19.06 13.07 17.23
CA LEU A 281 17.98 13.99 16.84
C LEU A 281 18.48 15.43 16.73
N ILE A 282 19.27 15.90 17.70
CA ILE A 282 19.84 17.27 17.69
C ILE A 282 20.76 17.47 16.48
N LEU A 283 21.63 16.50 16.18
CA LEU A 283 22.59 16.56 15.06
C LEU A 283 21.89 16.66 13.70
N PHE A 284 20.76 15.98 13.52
CA PHE A 284 20.05 15.91 12.23
C PHE A 284 18.80 16.79 12.13
N ARG A 285 18.36 17.46 13.21
CA ARG A 285 17.10 18.23 13.29
C ARG A 285 16.83 19.12 12.08
N LYS A 286 17.83 19.91 11.67
CA LYS A 286 17.74 20.87 10.55
C LYS A 286 18.36 20.32 9.25
N SER A 287 18.65 19.01 9.17
CA SER A 287 19.28 18.37 8.01
C SER A 287 18.24 18.08 6.91
N LYS A 288 18.00 19.09 6.07
CA LYS A 288 17.15 18.99 4.88
C LYS A 288 17.62 17.86 3.94
N GLU A 289 18.93 17.73 3.77
CA GLU A 289 19.60 16.71 2.94
C GLU A 289 19.29 15.27 3.41
N LEU A 290 19.17 15.05 4.73
CA LEU A 290 18.78 13.76 5.26
C LEU A 290 17.32 13.44 4.92
N ASN A 291 16.40 14.39 5.10
CA ASN A 291 14.99 14.20 4.76
C ASN A 291 14.81 13.91 3.27
N GLN A 292 15.50 14.64 2.40
CA GLN A 292 15.62 14.38 0.97
C GLN A 292 16.09 12.94 0.66
N GLN A 293 17.16 12.48 1.30
CA GLN A 293 17.70 11.12 1.08
C GLN A 293 16.78 10.02 1.62
N LEU A 294 16.10 10.24 2.76
CA LEU A 294 15.13 9.31 3.32
C LEU A 294 13.87 9.19 2.44
N LEU A 295 13.41 10.29 1.83
CA LEU A 295 12.33 10.28 0.83
C LEU A 295 12.72 9.49 -0.41
N LEU A 296 13.93 9.68 -0.94
CA LEU A 296 14.42 8.88 -2.07
C LEU A 296 14.50 7.38 -1.77
N ILE A 297 14.86 6.99 -0.54
CA ILE A 297 14.81 5.58 -0.12
C ILE A 297 13.36 5.08 -0.12
N PHE A 298 12.45 5.82 0.50
CA PHE A 298 11.04 5.43 0.58
C PHE A 298 10.43 5.26 -0.82
N ASP A 299 10.67 6.23 -1.70
CA ASP A 299 10.17 6.20 -3.07
C ASP A 299 10.80 5.04 -3.89
N LYS A 300 12.09 4.73 -3.70
CA LYS A 300 12.76 3.55 -4.29
C LYS A 300 12.13 2.24 -3.79
N GLN A 301 11.84 2.14 -2.48
CA GLN A 301 11.13 0.98 -1.89
C GLN A 301 9.73 0.83 -2.49
N ARG A 302 8.92 1.91 -2.47
CA ARG A 302 7.53 1.90 -2.93
C ARG A 302 7.41 1.58 -4.42
N ARG A 303 8.30 2.12 -5.27
CA ARG A 303 8.39 1.75 -6.69
C ARG A 303 8.72 0.26 -6.91
N ALA A 304 9.58 -0.34 -6.08
CA ALA A 304 9.87 -1.77 -6.18
C ALA A 304 8.63 -2.62 -5.88
N VAL A 305 7.84 -2.26 -4.87
CA VAL A 305 6.54 -2.90 -4.57
C VAL A 305 5.54 -2.70 -5.71
N PHE A 306 5.45 -1.50 -6.30
CA PHE A 306 4.54 -1.24 -7.41
C PHE A 306 4.89 -2.01 -8.70
N ARG A 307 6.16 -2.38 -8.91
CA ARG A 307 6.60 -3.24 -10.02
C ARG A 307 6.29 -4.74 -9.80
N GLU A 308 6.11 -5.20 -8.57
CA GLU A 308 5.58 -6.53 -8.27
C GLU A 308 4.08 -6.60 -8.59
N ALA A 309 3.53 -7.78 -8.84
CA ALA A 309 2.15 -8.00 -9.27
C ALA A 309 1.69 -7.18 -10.50
N PHE A 310 2.64 -6.73 -11.32
CA PHE A 310 2.42 -6.05 -12.59
C PHE A 310 3.15 -6.85 -13.67
N TRP A 311 2.40 -7.66 -14.41
CA TRP A 311 2.91 -8.50 -15.49
C TRP A 311 2.76 -7.80 -16.84
N ILE A 312 3.75 -7.96 -17.71
CA ILE A 312 3.77 -7.40 -19.06
C ILE A 312 4.09 -8.48 -20.10
N ASN A 313 3.44 -8.38 -21.26
CA ASN A 313 3.75 -9.15 -22.46
C ASN A 313 3.79 -8.19 -23.66
N GLU A 314 4.89 -8.16 -24.40
CA GLU A 314 5.10 -7.24 -25.53
C GLU A 314 5.06 -8.02 -26.85
N ARG A 315 4.25 -7.56 -27.81
CA ARG A 315 4.04 -8.18 -29.12
C ARG A 315 4.07 -7.15 -30.26
N PRO A 316 4.40 -7.57 -31.49
CA PRO A 316 4.18 -6.77 -32.69
C PRO A 316 2.70 -6.40 -32.92
N ILE A 317 2.44 -5.22 -33.48
CA ILE A 317 1.07 -4.68 -33.66
C ILE A 317 0.19 -5.52 -34.61
N ASP A 318 0.77 -6.22 -35.58
CA ASP A 318 0.08 -7.16 -36.48
C ASP A 318 -0.58 -8.32 -35.74
N LYS A 319 -0.11 -8.65 -34.54
CA LYS A 319 -0.68 -9.73 -33.71
C LYS A 319 -1.89 -9.28 -32.88
N CYS A 320 -2.35 -8.04 -32.98
CA CYS A 320 -3.43 -7.51 -32.14
C CYS A 320 -4.80 -8.19 -32.33
N LEU A 321 -5.03 -8.81 -33.51
CA LEU A 321 -6.21 -9.62 -33.84
C LEU A 321 -6.09 -11.09 -33.42
N ILE A 322 -4.90 -11.60 -33.09
CA ILE A 322 -4.68 -13.03 -32.88
C ILE A 322 -5.34 -13.47 -31.57
N ARG A 323 -6.31 -14.38 -31.70
CA ARG A 323 -6.97 -15.03 -30.57
C ARG A 323 -6.03 -15.99 -29.86
N THR A 324 -5.69 -15.66 -28.63
CA THR A 324 -6.17 -16.49 -27.52
C THR A 324 -6.56 -15.58 -26.36
N PRO A 325 -7.82 -15.59 -25.89
CA PRO A 325 -8.05 -15.33 -24.49
C PRO A 325 -7.44 -16.52 -23.75
N VAL A 326 -6.16 -16.42 -23.38
CA VAL A 326 -5.77 -17.12 -22.16
C VAL A 326 -6.71 -16.57 -21.11
N SER A 327 -7.40 -17.45 -20.37
CA SER A 327 -8.29 -17.00 -19.32
C SER A 327 -7.44 -16.22 -18.32
N VAL A 328 -7.46 -14.89 -18.39
CA VAL A 328 -6.71 -14.05 -17.46
C VAL A 328 -7.28 -14.22 -16.05
N LEU A 329 -8.53 -14.68 -15.93
CA LEU A 329 -9.09 -15.23 -14.70
C LEU A 329 -8.35 -16.48 -14.21
N GLU A 330 -7.92 -17.41 -15.07
CA GLU A 330 -7.05 -18.53 -14.67
C GLU A 330 -5.63 -18.07 -14.29
N HIS A 331 -5.08 -17.04 -14.96
CA HIS A 331 -3.80 -16.44 -14.53
C HIS A 331 -3.92 -15.87 -13.11
N TYR A 332 -4.91 -15.01 -12.89
CA TYR A 332 -5.26 -14.44 -11.58
C TYR A 332 -5.48 -15.53 -10.54
N LYS A 333 -6.32 -16.54 -10.84
CA LYS A 333 -6.54 -17.71 -9.96
C LYS A 333 -5.26 -18.49 -9.66
N SER A 334 -4.25 -18.48 -10.53
CA SER A 334 -2.98 -19.18 -10.31
C SER A 334 -2.05 -18.38 -9.40
N ILE A 335 -2.10 -17.05 -9.46
CA ILE A 335 -1.36 -16.15 -8.57
C ILE A 335 -1.90 -16.21 -7.15
N ILE A 336 -3.22 -16.06 -6.95
CA ILE A 336 -3.83 -16.03 -5.60
C ILE A 336 -3.81 -17.37 -4.86
N LYS A 337 -3.33 -18.46 -5.51
CA LYS A 337 -3.14 -19.78 -4.89
C LYS A 337 -1.80 -19.92 -4.14
N VAL A 338 -0.86 -19.00 -4.34
CA VAL A 338 0.45 -18.99 -3.67
C VAL A 338 0.58 -17.77 -2.77
N ASP A 339 1.46 -17.84 -1.77
CA ASP A 339 1.63 -16.76 -0.78
C ASP A 339 2.45 -15.56 -1.31
N TYR A 340 2.72 -15.49 -2.61
CA TYR A 340 3.46 -14.41 -3.28
C TYR A 340 2.98 -13.02 -2.88
N LEU A 341 1.67 -12.77 -2.96
CA LEU A 341 1.07 -11.49 -2.56
C LEU A 341 1.30 -11.20 -1.06
N ARG A 342 1.16 -12.20 -0.18
CA ARG A 342 1.41 -12.07 1.26
C ARG A 342 2.86 -11.75 1.61
N LYS A 343 3.81 -12.05 0.71
CA LYS A 343 5.25 -11.82 0.89
C LYS A 343 5.73 -10.49 0.30
N LEU A 344 4.86 -9.69 -0.30
CA LEU A 344 5.21 -8.34 -0.73
C LEU A 344 5.70 -7.51 0.47
N PRO A 345 6.82 -6.77 0.35
CA PRO A 345 7.40 -6.06 1.47
C PRO A 345 6.58 -4.79 1.77
N ARG A 346 6.50 -4.43 3.05
CA ARG A 346 5.82 -3.21 3.50
C ARG A 346 6.80 -2.04 3.44
N CYS A 347 6.32 -0.88 2.98
CA CYS A 347 7.05 0.38 3.10
C CYS A 347 7.34 0.69 4.58
N THR A 348 8.44 1.40 4.87
CA THR A 348 8.88 1.62 6.27
C THR A 348 7.89 2.47 7.08
N ILE A 349 7.27 3.48 6.47
CA ILE A 349 6.07 4.15 7.02
C ILE A 349 4.91 3.63 6.17
N PHE A 350 4.21 2.59 6.61
CA PHE A 350 3.18 1.93 5.81
C PHE A 350 1.82 2.61 5.98
N CYS A 351 1.02 2.72 4.92
CA CYS A 351 -0.37 3.21 4.96
C CYS A 351 -1.25 2.28 4.11
N GLU A 352 -2.22 1.60 4.72
CA GLU A 352 -3.05 0.59 4.05
C GLU A 352 -3.80 1.20 2.85
N GLU A 353 -4.29 2.43 3.01
CA GLU A 353 -5.09 3.17 2.03
C GLU A 353 -4.29 3.67 0.81
N THR A 354 -2.95 3.60 0.83
CA THR A 354 -2.10 4.12 -0.26
C THR A 354 -0.94 3.19 -0.67
N ASP A 355 -0.55 2.21 0.12
CA ASP A 355 0.46 1.20 -0.26
C ASP A 355 -0.17 -0.14 -0.66
N CYS A 356 -1.39 -0.41 -0.19
CA CYS A 356 -2.12 -1.68 -0.25
C CYS A 356 -1.39 -2.86 0.44
N PRO A 357 -1.97 -3.51 1.48
CA PRO A 357 -1.36 -4.67 2.12
C PRO A 357 -1.31 -5.84 1.13
N GLY A 358 -0.20 -6.57 1.11
CA GLY A 358 0.14 -7.58 0.10
C GLY A 358 -1.03 -8.37 -0.53
N GLU A 359 -1.89 -8.99 0.28
CA GLU A 359 -3.06 -9.76 -0.20
C GLU A 359 -4.02 -8.97 -1.10
N PHE A 360 -4.19 -7.67 -0.81
CA PHE A 360 -5.09 -6.76 -1.50
C PHE A 360 -4.43 -6.04 -2.69
N CYS A 361 -3.12 -6.22 -2.91
CA CYS A 361 -2.38 -5.55 -3.97
C CYS A 361 -3.07 -5.73 -5.35
N PRO A 362 -3.35 -4.65 -6.10
CA PRO A 362 -3.95 -4.74 -7.43
C PRO A 362 -3.05 -5.52 -8.40
N ILE A 363 -3.63 -6.55 -9.03
CA ILE A 363 -2.97 -7.35 -10.05
C ILE A 363 -3.27 -6.71 -11.42
N ILE A 364 -2.21 -6.39 -12.17
CA ILE A 364 -2.31 -5.82 -13.52
C ILE A 364 -1.60 -6.73 -14.52
N PHE A 365 -2.29 -7.10 -15.60
CA PHE A 365 -1.67 -7.69 -16.80
C PHE A 365 -1.72 -6.69 -17.94
N GLU A 366 -0.57 -6.34 -18.48
CA GLU A 366 -0.41 -5.48 -19.65
C GLU A 366 -0.01 -6.30 -20.88
N ASP A 367 -0.85 -6.31 -21.92
CA ASP A 367 -0.46 -6.75 -23.26
C ASP A 367 -0.18 -5.50 -24.12
N VAL A 368 1.09 -5.28 -24.47
CA VAL A 368 1.54 -4.20 -25.37
C VAL A 368 1.62 -4.73 -26.80
N PHE A 369 1.05 -3.99 -27.74
CA PHE A 369 1.11 -4.23 -29.18
C PHE A 369 1.73 -3.00 -29.83
N THR A 370 2.99 -3.08 -30.27
CA THR A 370 3.75 -1.93 -30.81
C THR A 370 4.25 -2.16 -32.23
N ARG A 371 4.27 -1.10 -33.05
CA ARG A 371 4.84 -1.12 -34.40
C ARG A 371 6.37 -1.12 -34.39
N ASN A 372 7.00 -0.48 -33.40
CA ASN A 372 8.46 -0.36 -33.30
C ASN A 372 9.10 -1.49 -32.48
N SER A 373 8.87 -2.74 -32.90
CA SER A 373 9.36 -3.94 -32.18
C SER A 373 10.89 -4.08 -32.13
N VAL A 374 11.62 -3.34 -32.97
CA VAL A 374 13.07 -3.49 -33.17
C VAL A 374 13.90 -2.79 -32.08
N GLY A 375 13.38 -1.74 -31.43
CA GLY A 375 14.18 -0.91 -30.51
C GLY A 375 14.24 -1.37 -29.05
N LEU A 376 13.21 -2.10 -28.56
CA LEU A 376 13.06 -2.36 -27.12
C LEU A 376 13.75 -3.64 -26.62
N LEU A 377 13.91 -4.65 -27.51
CA LEU A 377 14.50 -5.94 -27.15
C LEU A 377 16.04 -5.93 -27.20
N ASP A 378 16.65 -5.08 -28.04
CA ASP A 378 18.11 -5.04 -28.17
C ASP A 378 18.83 -4.40 -26.97
N LEU A 379 18.17 -3.54 -26.20
CA LEU A 379 18.70 -3.07 -24.90
C LEU A 379 18.85 -4.20 -23.87
N ASN A 380 18.06 -5.28 -23.98
CA ASN A 380 18.19 -6.48 -23.15
C ASN A 380 19.20 -7.51 -23.71
N ASN A 381 19.55 -7.43 -25.00
CA ASN A 381 20.52 -8.32 -25.63
C ASN A 381 21.94 -7.73 -25.75
N ALA A 382 22.09 -6.39 -25.75
CA ALA A 382 23.40 -5.73 -25.80
C ALA A 382 24.30 -6.12 -24.61
N ASN A 383 23.72 -6.40 -23.43
CA ASN A 383 24.43 -6.92 -22.25
C ASN A 383 24.55 -8.46 -22.21
N ARG A 384 24.21 -9.18 -23.29
CA ARG A 384 24.38 -10.64 -23.41
C ARG A 384 25.51 -11.09 -24.34
N GLN A 385 26.28 -10.15 -24.91
CA GLN A 385 27.58 -10.47 -25.53
C GLN A 385 28.72 -10.46 -24.52
N VAL A 386 28.60 -11.25 -23.45
CA VAL A 386 29.77 -11.80 -22.77
C VAL A 386 30.05 -13.16 -23.41
N THR A 387 31.16 -13.26 -24.13
CA THR A 387 31.61 -14.44 -24.85
C THR A 387 31.71 -15.64 -23.90
N ILE A 388 30.72 -16.54 -23.93
CA ILE A 388 30.81 -17.85 -23.27
C ILE A 388 31.84 -18.68 -24.05
N PRO A 389 32.98 -19.07 -23.45
CA PRO A 389 33.94 -19.91 -24.14
C PRO A 389 33.36 -21.31 -24.33
N ASN A 390 33.36 -21.78 -25.58
CA ASN A 390 33.04 -23.17 -25.92
C ASN A 390 34.09 -24.12 -25.30
N SER A 391 33.83 -24.67 -24.11
CA SER A 391 34.23 -26.03 -23.70
C SER A 391 33.97 -26.32 -22.22
N ALA A 392 32.97 -27.15 -21.94
CA ALA A 392 32.98 -28.12 -20.84
C ALA A 392 31.78 -29.08 -20.96
N SER A 393 31.96 -30.19 -21.66
CA SER A 393 31.05 -31.32 -21.55
C SER A 393 31.11 -31.90 -20.13
N MET A 394 30.01 -31.85 -19.38
CA MET A 394 29.85 -32.61 -18.13
C MET A 394 28.72 -33.64 -18.28
N PRO A 395 28.84 -34.81 -17.63
CA PRO A 395 28.23 -36.04 -18.13
C PRO A 395 26.80 -36.26 -17.68
N VAL A 396 26.08 -37.07 -18.46
CA VAL A 396 24.78 -37.65 -18.08
C VAL A 396 24.97 -38.58 -16.88
N VAL A 397 24.62 -38.10 -15.69
CA VAL A 397 24.49 -38.94 -14.48
C VAL A 397 23.01 -39.15 -14.19
N LYS A 398 22.61 -40.42 -14.18
CA LYS A 398 21.22 -40.86 -14.01
C LYS A 398 20.69 -40.47 -12.63
N ALA A 399 19.43 -40.05 -12.60
CA ALA A 399 18.71 -39.83 -11.35
C ALA A 399 18.52 -41.14 -10.57
N HIS A 400 19.01 -41.21 -9.34
CA HIS A 400 18.37 -41.94 -8.24
C HIS A 400 18.90 -41.41 -6.88
N GLU A 401 18.01 -41.36 -5.89
CA GLU A 401 18.30 -41.28 -4.45
C GLU A 401 19.32 -40.25 -3.92
N LYS A 402 18.85 -39.03 -3.58
CA LYS A 402 19.43 -38.21 -2.48
C LYS A 402 18.57 -37.04 -1.96
N HIS A 403 17.53 -36.60 -2.68
CA HIS A 403 16.74 -35.40 -2.33
C HIS A 403 15.82 -35.49 -1.09
N LYS A 404 15.71 -36.64 -0.43
CA LYS A 404 14.88 -36.79 0.79
C LYS A 404 15.58 -36.23 2.05
N SER A 405 16.88 -36.49 2.19
CA SER A 405 17.68 -36.11 3.36
C SER A 405 17.81 -34.59 3.57
N PHE A 406 17.97 -33.81 2.49
CA PHE A 406 18.16 -32.37 2.58
C PHE A 406 16.91 -31.62 3.07
N ARG A 407 15.73 -31.98 2.54
CA ARG A 407 14.45 -31.41 3.00
C ARG A 407 14.14 -31.76 4.46
N GLU A 408 14.57 -32.94 4.92
CA GLU A 408 14.41 -33.37 6.30
C GLU A 408 15.39 -32.67 7.25
N LYS A 409 16.65 -32.46 6.85
CA LYS A 409 17.60 -31.58 7.55
C LYS A 409 17.06 -30.16 7.69
N LEU A 410 16.58 -29.54 6.62
CA LEU A 410 16.03 -28.18 6.66
C LEU A 410 14.83 -28.10 7.63
N ARG A 411 13.90 -29.06 7.55
CA ARG A 411 12.71 -29.13 8.43
C ARG A 411 13.07 -29.38 9.91
N ASN A 412 14.19 -30.05 10.18
CA ASN A 412 14.69 -30.24 11.55
C ASN A 412 15.43 -29.01 12.07
N GLU A 413 16.16 -28.26 11.24
CA GLU A 413 16.76 -26.98 11.64
C GLU A 413 15.70 -25.90 11.89
N THR A 414 14.69 -25.75 11.02
CA THR A 414 13.58 -24.81 11.26
C THR A 414 12.81 -25.16 12.55
N ARG A 415 12.77 -26.45 12.94
CA ARG A 415 12.19 -26.90 14.23
C ARG A 415 13.07 -26.64 15.45
N LYS A 416 14.38 -26.42 15.31
CA LYS A 416 15.27 -26.04 16.42
C LYS A 416 15.16 -24.55 16.75
N LEU A 417 14.81 -23.72 15.76
CA LEU A 417 14.71 -22.26 15.90
C LEU A 417 13.37 -21.77 16.46
N ILE A 418 12.39 -22.65 16.66
CA ILE A 418 11.07 -22.32 17.23
C ILE A 418 10.85 -23.17 18.50
N HIS A 419 10.68 -22.47 19.64
CA HIS A 419 10.49 -22.97 21.02
C HIS A 419 11.68 -23.64 21.76
N PRO A 420 12.22 -22.96 22.79
CA PRO A 420 12.83 -23.63 23.94
C PRO A 420 11.78 -23.95 25.02
N ARG A 421 11.44 -25.25 25.13
CA ARG A 421 10.73 -25.93 26.24
C ARG A 421 9.24 -25.60 26.48
N ARG A 422 8.36 -26.48 25.96
CA ARG A 422 7.30 -27.11 26.77
C ARG A 422 7.26 -28.62 26.47
N LYS A 423 7.58 -29.42 27.49
CA LYS A 423 7.22 -30.85 27.58
C LYS A 423 6.59 -31.07 28.97
N SER A 424 5.27 -31.10 28.99
CA SER A 424 4.46 -32.00 29.81
C SER A 424 3.50 -32.62 28.80
N LEU A 425 3.58 -33.93 28.57
CA LEU A 425 2.68 -34.86 29.25
C LEU A 425 1.23 -34.39 29.07
N ASP A 426 0.59 -34.89 28.02
CA ASP A 426 -0.63 -35.65 28.29
C ASP A 426 -0.64 -36.94 27.47
N CYS A 427 -1.17 -38.00 28.06
CA CYS A 427 -1.07 -39.36 27.57
C CYS A 427 -2.47 -39.97 27.49
N SER A 428 -3.00 -40.10 26.28
CA SER A 428 -4.34 -40.65 26.04
C SER A 428 -4.38 -41.52 24.79
N GLN A 429 -3.63 -42.62 24.81
CA GLN A 429 -3.98 -43.82 24.06
C GLN A 429 -3.88 -45.06 24.95
N SER A 430 -5.01 -45.50 25.48
CA SER A 430 -5.18 -46.91 25.86
C SER A 430 -6.64 -47.36 25.72
N LEU A 431 -6.83 -48.41 24.91
CA LEU A 431 -7.85 -49.44 25.07
C LEU A 431 -9.34 -49.07 24.84
N SER A 432 -9.80 -49.26 23.60
CA SER A 432 -11.05 -50.04 23.38
C SER A 432 -10.96 -50.79 22.06
N ARG A 433 -10.83 -52.10 22.22
CA ARG A 433 -10.88 -53.17 21.23
C ARG A 433 -12.15 -53.13 20.37
N LYS A 434 -12.03 -53.64 19.14
CA LYS A 434 -13.13 -54.17 18.34
C LYS A 434 -14.05 -55.08 19.17
N LEU A 435 -15.36 -54.94 18.97
CA LEU A 435 -16.32 -56.04 18.99
C LEU A 435 -17.32 -55.82 17.86
N ASP A 436 -17.55 -56.88 17.07
CA ASP A 436 -18.54 -56.91 15.99
C ASP A 436 -19.90 -57.40 16.51
N GLY A 437 -20.98 -56.97 15.83
CA GLY A 437 -22.37 -57.37 16.10
C GLY A 437 -23.07 -56.58 17.22
N GLY A 438 -24.34 -56.20 17.11
CA GLY A 438 -25.33 -56.39 16.04
C GLY A 438 -26.76 -56.20 16.58
N VAL A 439 -27.74 -55.99 15.69
CA VAL A 439 -29.21 -56.05 15.94
C VAL A 439 -29.90 -54.78 16.50
N THR A 440 -30.36 -53.94 15.56
CA THR A 440 -31.65 -53.21 15.47
C THR A 440 -32.22 -52.37 16.64
N SER A 441 -32.47 -51.08 16.39
CA SER A 441 -33.84 -50.51 16.36
C SER A 441 -33.92 -49.15 15.64
N ARG A 442 -35.12 -48.83 15.16
CA ARG A 442 -35.54 -47.76 14.22
C ARG A 442 -35.45 -46.33 14.76
N SER A 443 -35.05 -45.37 13.90
CA SER A 443 -35.85 -44.15 13.62
C SER A 443 -35.45 -43.53 12.26
N ARG A 444 -36.28 -42.63 11.70
CA ARG A 444 -36.29 -42.28 10.26
C ARG A 444 -36.90 -40.90 9.99
N THR A 445 -36.09 -39.92 9.59
CA THR A 445 -36.48 -38.64 8.94
C THR A 445 -35.19 -38.05 8.34
N LYS A 446 -35.02 -37.72 7.04
CA LYS A 446 -35.79 -36.99 6.02
C LYS A 446 -36.03 -35.49 6.31
N THR A 447 -35.27 -34.67 5.57
CA THR A 447 -35.67 -33.45 4.83
C THR A 447 -36.93 -32.69 5.28
N LEU A 448 -36.77 -31.39 5.51
CA LEU A 448 -37.85 -30.42 5.34
C LEU A 448 -37.37 -29.22 4.50
N LYS A 449 -38.29 -28.68 3.69
CA LYS A 449 -38.16 -27.44 2.92
C LYS A 449 -39.44 -26.64 3.18
N GLU A 450 -39.30 -25.33 3.35
CA GLU A 450 -40.36 -24.29 3.25
C GLU A 450 -41.65 -24.47 4.09
N THR A 451 -41.82 -23.57 5.06
CA THR A 451 -43.13 -22.95 5.33
C THR A 451 -42.96 -21.44 5.46
N THR A 452 -43.88 -20.71 4.81
CA THR A 452 -43.91 -19.24 4.71
C THR A 452 -44.71 -18.58 5.84
N SER A 453 -44.21 -17.45 6.32
CA SER A 453 -44.99 -16.37 6.96
C SER A 453 -44.17 -15.07 6.81
N THR A 454 -44.53 -14.09 5.97
CA THR A 454 -45.57 -13.06 6.19
C THR A 454 -45.44 -12.35 7.54
N ASP A 455 -44.55 -11.35 7.57
CA ASP A 455 -44.77 -9.96 8.06
C ASP A 455 -43.46 -9.34 8.59
N GLY A 456 -43.28 -8.04 8.37
CA GLY A 456 -42.06 -7.30 8.73
C GLY A 456 -41.37 -6.60 7.55
N GLY A 457 -42.06 -5.69 6.87
CA GLY A 457 -41.45 -4.81 5.88
C GLY A 457 -40.62 -3.68 6.52
N GLY A 458 -39.55 -3.25 5.86
CA GLY A 458 -38.65 -2.19 6.35
C GLY A 458 -37.65 -1.75 5.29
N GLY A 459 -38.13 -1.07 4.24
CA GLY A 459 -37.29 -0.57 3.15
C GLY A 459 -36.69 0.81 3.43
N LEU A 460 -35.56 1.10 2.77
CA LEU A 460 -34.99 2.45 2.62
C LEU A 460 -36.04 3.46 2.10
N LEU A 461 -36.05 4.68 2.65
CA LEU A 461 -35.70 5.93 1.94
C LEU A 461 -35.99 7.18 2.79
N LEU A 462 -35.02 8.09 2.88
CA LEU A 462 -35.32 9.51 3.09
C LEU A 462 -35.84 10.11 1.78
N LYS A 463 -36.91 10.91 1.84
CA LYS A 463 -36.93 12.29 1.29
C LYS A 463 -38.21 13.07 1.60
N ASN A 464 -37.98 14.29 2.08
CA ASN A 464 -38.68 15.55 1.79
C ASN A 464 -40.07 15.87 2.39
N ILE A 465 -40.04 17.03 3.02
CA ILE A 465 -41.11 17.92 3.50
C ILE A 465 -41.92 18.50 2.33
N PRO A 466 -43.17 18.95 2.58
CA PRO A 466 -43.53 20.30 2.14
C PRO A 466 -44.11 21.20 3.26
N ASN A 467 -43.73 22.48 3.14
CA ASN A 467 -44.37 23.72 3.60
C ASN A 467 -45.92 23.68 3.67
N SER A 468 -46.65 24.52 4.43
CA SER A 468 -46.35 25.66 5.32
C SER A 468 -47.65 26.20 5.97
N GLN A 469 -47.55 27.15 6.92
CA GLN A 469 -48.63 28.01 7.48
C GLN A 469 -49.68 27.30 8.39
N GLU A 470 -50.22 27.88 9.46
CA GLU A 470 -49.97 29.15 10.17
C GLU A 470 -50.62 29.13 11.58
N ASN A 471 -50.10 29.91 12.53
CA ASN A 471 -50.75 30.36 13.79
C ASN A 471 -51.09 29.26 14.85
N ASN A 472 -50.98 29.44 16.17
CA ASN A 472 -50.61 30.61 16.99
C ASN A 472 -50.18 30.19 18.43
N PHE A 473 -49.56 31.10 19.19
CA PHE A 473 -49.24 31.06 20.64
C PHE A 473 -48.13 30.14 21.19
N SER A 474 -47.03 30.80 21.59
CA SER A 474 -46.11 30.44 22.70
C SER A 474 -46.42 31.39 23.89
N PRO A 475 -45.61 31.47 24.97
CA PRO A 475 -44.67 30.50 25.60
C PRO A 475 -44.87 30.39 27.14
N GLU A 476 -44.16 29.47 27.81
CA GLU A 476 -43.50 29.78 29.10
C GLU A 476 -42.40 28.78 29.48
N PHE A 477 -41.52 29.18 30.41
CA PHE A 477 -40.19 28.58 30.67
C PHE A 477 -40.02 28.25 32.19
N PRO A 478 -38.84 27.96 32.78
CA PRO A 478 -38.72 26.87 33.76
C PRO A 478 -38.63 27.31 35.23
N GLY A 479 -38.63 26.34 36.16
CA GLY A 479 -38.38 26.56 37.59
C GLY A 479 -37.55 25.44 38.25
N PRO A 480 -36.40 25.74 38.87
CA PRO A 480 -35.62 24.81 39.70
C PRO A 480 -35.84 25.05 41.21
N SER A 481 -35.45 24.08 42.05
CA SER A 481 -35.23 24.34 43.49
C SER A 481 -34.08 23.50 44.06
N ARG A 482 -33.38 24.11 45.02
CA ARG A 482 -32.32 23.54 45.88
C ARG A 482 -32.79 23.59 47.34
N ASP A 483 -32.01 22.93 48.20
CA ASP A 483 -31.87 23.06 49.67
C ASP A 483 -32.15 21.70 50.36
N THR A 484 -31.13 20.97 50.84
CA THR A 484 -30.50 21.02 52.19
C THR A 484 -31.52 20.81 53.34
N ALA A 485 -31.32 19.93 54.33
CA ALA A 485 -30.06 19.35 54.85
C ALA A 485 -30.26 18.00 55.58
N THR A 486 -29.14 17.39 56.01
CA THR A 486 -28.97 16.44 57.13
C THR A 486 -29.84 15.18 57.23
N GLU A 487 -29.24 14.01 57.00
CA GLU A 487 -28.92 13.04 58.06
C GLU A 487 -27.90 11.99 57.56
N SER A 488 -27.04 11.49 58.46
CA SER A 488 -26.05 10.44 58.19
C SER A 488 -26.63 9.05 58.50
N PRO A 489 -26.07 7.97 57.91
CA PRO A 489 -25.28 7.10 58.77
C PRO A 489 -24.03 6.47 58.12
N SER A 490 -23.22 5.94 59.03
CA SER A 490 -21.91 5.31 58.86
C SER A 490 -21.87 3.95 58.15
N CYS A 491 -20.73 3.68 57.50
CA CYS A 491 -19.97 2.42 57.47
C CYS A 491 -20.73 1.07 57.58
N SER A 492 -20.71 0.28 56.50
CA SER A 492 -20.63 -1.19 56.58
C SER A 492 -20.07 -1.80 55.29
N SER A 493 -18.81 -2.26 55.30
CA SER A 493 -18.24 -3.17 54.29
C SER A 493 -16.98 -3.88 54.84
N GLU A 494 -17.15 -4.84 55.76
CA GLU A 494 -16.06 -5.76 56.11
C GLU A 494 -15.99 -6.92 55.12
N PRO A 495 -14.81 -7.27 54.57
CA PRO A 495 -14.58 -8.56 53.94
C PRO A 495 -14.04 -9.56 54.98
N ILE A 496 -14.83 -10.58 55.32
CA ILE A 496 -14.43 -11.63 56.26
C ILE A 496 -13.38 -12.57 55.63
N ALA A 497 -12.43 -12.98 56.47
CA ALA A 497 -11.25 -13.76 56.10
C ALA A 497 -11.52 -15.20 55.63
N SER A 498 -10.61 -15.69 54.78
CA SER A 498 -10.31 -17.12 54.60
C SER A 498 -9.80 -17.76 55.90
N PRO A 499 -10.02 -19.06 56.13
CA PRO A 499 -8.91 -19.99 55.86
C PRO A 499 -9.29 -21.41 55.35
N SER A 500 -8.42 -21.99 54.53
CA SER A 500 -8.23 -23.46 54.38
C SER A 500 -7.02 -23.89 55.24
N PRO A 501 -6.81 -25.18 55.63
CA PRO A 501 -6.28 -26.18 54.68
C PRO A 501 -6.51 -27.69 55.04
N SER A 502 -5.74 -28.59 54.40
CA SER A 502 -5.70 -30.08 54.49
C SER A 502 -6.81 -30.81 53.70
N SER A 503 -6.60 -31.94 53.00
CA SER A 503 -5.49 -32.91 52.87
C SER A 503 -5.63 -33.66 51.50
N GLU A 504 -4.72 -34.45 50.91
CA GLU A 504 -3.27 -34.75 51.11
C GLU A 504 -2.64 -35.43 49.84
N PHE A 505 -1.34 -35.79 49.91
CA PHE A 505 -0.52 -36.58 48.94
C PHE A 505 -0.33 -36.03 47.50
N GLY A 506 0.85 -36.15 46.86
CA GLY A 506 2.10 -36.81 47.28
C GLY A 506 3.37 -36.21 46.60
N ARG A 507 4.54 -36.50 47.19
CA ARG A 507 5.87 -35.99 46.78
C ARG A 507 6.74 -37.07 46.13
N CYS A 508 7.60 -36.66 45.20
CA CYS A 508 8.96 -37.20 44.99
C CYS A 508 9.84 -35.96 44.68
N SER A 509 10.81 -35.51 45.49
CA SER A 509 11.98 -36.17 46.11
C SER A 509 13.14 -36.40 45.13
N ALA A 510 14.29 -35.74 45.39
CA ALA A 510 15.60 -36.05 44.80
C ALA A 510 16.75 -35.39 45.60
N ALA A 511 17.71 -36.20 46.09
CA ALA A 511 19.12 -35.84 46.36
C ALA A 511 19.93 -37.08 46.83
N GLY A 512 21.22 -37.17 46.47
CA GLY A 512 22.16 -38.29 46.73
C GLY A 512 22.42 -39.14 45.48
N GLU A 513 23.52 -38.98 44.71
CA GLU A 513 24.96 -39.30 44.98
C GLU A 513 25.22 -40.83 45.07
N LEU A 514 26.24 -41.47 44.46
CA LEU A 514 27.40 -41.05 43.62
C LEU A 514 27.98 -42.28 42.82
N PHE A 515 29.18 -42.15 42.20
CA PHE A 515 29.99 -43.14 41.41
C PHE A 515 29.58 -43.35 39.92
N GLN A 516 30.38 -43.03 38.88
CA GLN A 516 31.70 -43.54 38.38
C GLN A 516 31.68 -45.00 37.89
N ASP A 517 32.26 -45.41 36.74
CA ASP A 517 32.95 -44.77 35.58
C ASP A 517 32.48 -45.54 34.30
N ASP A 518 32.65 -45.14 33.03
CA ASP A 518 33.91 -45.03 32.27
C ASP A 518 33.66 -44.48 30.83
N GLY A 519 34.66 -43.89 30.15
CA GLY A 519 34.79 -44.02 28.68
C GLY A 519 34.59 -42.83 27.70
N ILE A 520 35.62 -41.97 27.58
CA ILE A 520 36.17 -41.40 26.31
C ILE A 520 35.46 -40.17 25.63
N PRO A 521 36.21 -39.25 24.96
CA PRO A 521 35.94 -37.80 25.02
C PRO A 521 35.82 -37.01 23.68
N LEU A 522 35.74 -35.67 23.81
CA LEU A 522 35.87 -34.60 22.79
C LEU A 522 34.73 -34.43 21.76
N ILE A 523 34.19 -33.20 21.71
CA ILE A 523 34.18 -32.32 20.51
C ILE A 523 33.73 -30.90 20.92
N SER A 524 34.36 -29.89 20.31
CA SER A 524 34.08 -28.46 20.52
C SER A 524 33.33 -27.84 19.35
N LYS A 525 32.56 -26.77 19.63
CA LYS A 525 32.01 -25.78 18.67
C LYS A 525 31.01 -26.30 17.63
N GLU A 526 29.96 -25.51 17.43
CA GLU A 526 29.63 -24.91 16.12
C GLU A 526 28.61 -23.79 16.33
N SER A 527 29.10 -22.54 16.33
CA SER A 527 28.27 -21.35 16.16
C SER A 527 28.24 -21.07 14.66
N VAL A 528 27.09 -21.30 14.02
CA VAL A 528 26.88 -21.08 12.58
C VAL A 528 27.34 -19.67 12.21
N THR A 529 28.35 -19.57 11.35
CA THR A 529 28.87 -18.28 10.89
C THR A 529 28.07 -17.80 9.68
N SER A 530 28.06 -16.49 9.43
CA SER A 530 27.34 -15.90 8.29
C SER A 530 27.78 -16.45 6.92
N GLU A 531 28.95 -17.09 6.86
CA GLU A 531 29.55 -17.68 5.67
C GLU A 531 28.92 -19.02 5.27
N GLU A 532 28.42 -19.81 6.23
CA GLU A 532 27.66 -21.04 5.93
C GLU A 532 26.29 -20.72 5.33
N ILE A 533 25.63 -19.67 5.84
CA ILE A 533 24.39 -19.14 5.25
C ILE A 533 24.67 -18.60 3.85
N ALA A 534 25.78 -17.87 3.65
CA ALA A 534 26.19 -17.39 2.33
C ALA A 534 26.49 -18.52 1.34
N ASN A 535 27.10 -19.63 1.78
CA ASN A 535 27.35 -20.79 0.93
C ASN A 535 26.10 -21.62 0.65
N ALA A 536 25.17 -21.74 1.61
CA ALA A 536 23.85 -22.32 1.35
C ALA A 536 23.08 -21.52 0.28
N LEU A 537 23.12 -20.17 0.36
CA LEU A 537 22.51 -19.27 -0.61
C LEU A 537 23.06 -19.45 -2.04
N ARG A 538 24.35 -19.78 -2.21
CA ARG A 538 24.96 -20.04 -3.54
C ARG A 538 24.45 -21.31 -4.23
N THR A 539 23.75 -22.20 -3.53
CA THR A 539 23.46 -23.57 -4.02
C THR A 539 22.00 -23.85 -4.40
N SER A 540 21.09 -22.87 -4.29
CA SER A 540 19.64 -23.12 -4.44
C SER A 540 18.88 -22.32 -5.52
N VAL A 541 19.45 -21.24 -6.07
CA VAL A 541 18.91 -20.46 -7.20
C VAL A 541 20.10 -19.94 -8.02
N SER A 542 19.94 -19.71 -9.33
CA SER A 542 21.02 -19.12 -10.16
C SER A 542 21.47 -17.80 -9.56
N ALA A 543 22.77 -17.66 -9.28
CA ALA A 543 23.28 -16.57 -8.44
C ALA A 543 23.16 -15.17 -9.08
N ASP A 544 22.97 -15.11 -10.40
CA ASP A 544 22.97 -13.87 -11.18
C ASP A 544 21.76 -12.96 -10.88
N ASP A 545 20.58 -13.53 -10.60
CA ASP A 545 19.34 -12.75 -10.38
C ASP A 545 19.29 -12.05 -9.00
N VAL A 546 20.08 -12.50 -8.02
CA VAL A 546 20.17 -11.87 -6.69
C VAL A 546 21.34 -10.87 -6.62
N LEU A 547 22.38 -11.08 -7.45
CA LEU A 547 23.56 -10.22 -7.48
C LEU A 547 23.46 -9.07 -8.50
N SER A 548 22.59 -9.16 -9.50
CA SER A 548 22.35 -8.08 -10.48
C SER A 548 21.84 -6.78 -9.83
N CYS A 549 21.14 -6.85 -8.69
CA CYS A 549 20.78 -5.69 -7.86
C CYS A 549 21.97 -4.96 -7.20
N ARG A 550 23.23 -5.36 -7.45
CA ARG A 550 24.44 -4.70 -6.92
C ARG A 550 25.41 -4.19 -7.97
N VAL A 551 25.01 -4.09 -9.24
CA VAL A 551 25.89 -3.59 -10.32
C VAL A 551 25.29 -2.37 -11.03
N THR A 552 25.30 -1.22 -10.33
CA THR A 552 25.69 0.06 -10.94
C THR A 552 26.70 0.75 -10.03
N SER A 553 27.73 1.32 -10.65
CA SER A 553 28.93 1.80 -9.95
C SER A 553 28.87 3.30 -9.62
N SER A 554 28.56 3.64 -8.37
CA SER A 554 29.18 4.76 -7.63
C SER A 554 28.53 4.97 -6.26
N THR A 555 29.27 4.70 -5.17
CA THR A 555 29.01 5.25 -3.82
C THR A 555 27.54 5.31 -3.34
N ASP A 556 26.77 4.22 -3.51
CA ASP A 556 25.41 4.10 -2.97
C ASP A 556 25.51 4.03 -1.43
N MET A 557 25.44 5.19 -0.77
CA MET A 557 25.62 5.29 0.68
C MET A 557 24.45 4.62 1.39
N LYS A 558 24.73 3.49 2.03
CA LYS A 558 23.75 2.76 2.85
C LYS A 558 23.44 3.52 4.13
N LEU A 559 22.35 4.28 4.07
CA LEU A 559 21.83 5.07 5.17
C LEU A 559 21.31 4.20 6.33
N THR A 560 21.03 2.92 6.07
CA THR A 560 20.64 1.90 7.06
C THR A 560 21.40 0.59 6.84
N GLU A 561 21.66 -0.17 7.92
CA GLU A 561 22.32 -1.48 7.85
C GLU A 561 21.33 -2.57 7.38
N GLU A 562 21.73 -3.40 6.41
CA GLU A 562 20.91 -4.52 5.91
C GLU A 562 20.84 -5.64 6.96
N HIS A 563 19.67 -5.85 7.58
CA HIS A 563 19.52 -6.82 8.64
C HIS A 563 19.28 -8.25 8.08
N PRO A 564 19.76 -9.34 8.73
CA PRO A 564 19.54 -10.70 8.22
C PRO A 564 18.06 -11.09 8.04
N LYS A 565 17.16 -10.54 8.87
CA LYS A 565 15.70 -10.73 8.72
C LYS A 565 15.18 -10.16 7.39
N ASP A 566 15.67 -8.98 6.99
CA ASP A 566 15.25 -8.29 5.76
C ASP A 566 15.64 -9.14 4.54
N ARG A 567 16.90 -9.62 4.51
CA ARG A 567 17.38 -10.54 3.46
C ARG A 567 16.62 -11.87 3.41
N MET A 568 16.19 -12.39 4.56
CA MET A 568 15.33 -13.58 4.60
C MET A 568 13.94 -13.30 4.01
N ALA A 569 13.35 -12.14 4.29
CA ALA A 569 12.07 -11.74 3.70
C ALA A 569 12.19 -11.54 2.18
N GLU A 570 13.27 -10.92 1.70
CA GLU A 570 13.59 -10.81 0.26
C GLU A 570 13.70 -12.19 -0.41
N PHE A 571 14.36 -13.16 0.24
CA PHE A 571 14.48 -14.53 -0.26
C PHE A 571 13.14 -15.28 -0.25
N GLU A 572 12.31 -15.08 0.77
CA GLU A 572 10.95 -15.65 0.82
C GLU A 572 10.05 -15.07 -0.28
N LEU A 573 10.10 -13.76 -0.51
CA LEU A 573 9.42 -13.09 -1.62
C LEU A 573 9.87 -13.67 -2.96
N LEU A 574 11.19 -13.71 -3.22
CA LEU A 574 11.75 -14.27 -4.45
C LEU A 574 11.27 -15.70 -4.69
N ARG A 575 11.28 -16.54 -3.65
CA ARG A 575 10.85 -17.93 -3.72
C ARG A 575 9.36 -18.06 -4.08
N GLU A 576 8.49 -17.27 -3.46
CA GLU A 576 7.05 -17.32 -3.75
C GLU A 576 6.71 -16.65 -5.10
N ARG A 577 7.49 -15.64 -5.52
CA ARG A 577 7.43 -15.04 -6.87
C ARG A 577 7.76 -16.07 -7.96
N GLU A 578 8.82 -16.85 -7.79
CA GLU A 578 9.13 -17.97 -8.70
C GLU A 578 8.08 -19.09 -8.65
N ALA A 579 7.43 -19.32 -7.50
CA ALA A 579 6.30 -20.23 -7.42
C ALA A 579 5.08 -19.73 -8.23
N ALA A 580 4.74 -18.43 -8.13
CA ALA A 580 3.69 -17.79 -8.93
C ALA A 580 4.00 -17.89 -10.44
N LYS A 581 5.20 -17.50 -10.86
CA LYS A 581 5.66 -17.60 -12.25
C LYS A 581 5.62 -19.04 -12.77
N LYS A 582 6.02 -20.02 -11.94
CA LYS A 582 5.94 -21.45 -12.29
C LYS A 582 4.49 -21.91 -12.48
N MET A 583 3.55 -21.49 -11.63
CA MET A 583 2.12 -21.79 -11.83
C MET A 583 1.59 -21.16 -13.12
N LEU A 584 1.91 -19.90 -13.39
CA LEU A 584 1.51 -19.18 -14.61
C LEU A 584 2.05 -19.85 -15.89
N ARG A 585 3.30 -20.30 -15.89
CA ARG A 585 3.91 -21.02 -17.02
C ARG A 585 3.31 -22.41 -17.18
N GLN A 586 3.17 -23.19 -16.10
CA GLN A 586 2.77 -24.61 -16.18
C GLN A 586 1.26 -24.85 -16.33
N GLN A 587 0.40 -24.01 -15.74
CA GLN A 587 -1.06 -24.22 -15.75
C GLN A 587 -1.76 -23.45 -16.87
N THR A 588 -1.18 -22.33 -17.30
CA THR A 588 -1.85 -21.34 -18.15
C THR A 588 -1.01 -20.89 -19.34
N ASN A 589 0.20 -21.43 -19.52
CA ASN A 589 1.12 -21.11 -20.61
C ASN A 589 1.39 -19.59 -20.76
N TYR A 590 1.56 -18.89 -19.65
CA TYR A 590 1.89 -17.47 -19.66
C TYR A 590 3.36 -17.24 -20.02
N GLU A 591 3.59 -16.44 -21.06
CA GLU A 591 4.93 -16.14 -21.59
C GLU A 591 5.52 -14.81 -21.10
N GLY A 592 4.70 -13.95 -20.47
CA GLY A 592 5.13 -12.64 -19.98
C GLY A 592 5.98 -12.69 -18.69
N HIS A 593 6.53 -11.53 -18.33
CA HIS A 593 7.40 -11.32 -17.17
C HIS A 593 6.85 -10.23 -16.24
N LEU A 594 7.40 -10.12 -15.04
CA LEU A 594 7.07 -9.04 -14.10
C LEU A 594 7.87 -7.77 -14.41
N TYR A 595 7.28 -6.60 -14.16
CA TYR A 595 8.00 -5.33 -14.19
C TYR A 595 9.17 -5.27 -13.20
N SER A 596 9.11 -6.04 -12.10
CA SER A 596 10.21 -6.16 -11.13
C SER A 596 11.41 -6.96 -11.62
N GLU A 597 11.31 -7.63 -12.77
CA GLU A 597 12.42 -8.35 -13.43
C GLU A 597 13.16 -7.48 -14.46
N GLN A 598 12.63 -6.31 -14.84
CA GLN A 598 13.27 -5.42 -15.82
C GLN A 598 14.44 -4.64 -15.19
N SER A 599 15.63 -5.24 -15.23
CA SER A 599 16.90 -4.57 -14.96
C SER A 599 17.21 -3.50 -16.02
N GLY A 600 17.72 -2.34 -15.62
CA GLY A 600 18.28 -1.32 -16.52
C GLY A 600 17.38 -0.16 -16.93
N ARG A 601 16.06 -0.19 -16.66
CA ARG A 601 15.23 1.02 -16.71
C ARG A 601 15.29 1.76 -15.37
N SER A 602 15.52 3.07 -15.45
CA SER A 602 15.80 4.00 -14.35
C SER A 602 15.20 3.58 -13.00
N THR A 603 16.06 3.52 -11.98
CA THR A 603 15.62 3.40 -10.57
C THR A 603 15.12 4.73 -10.03
N ALA A 604 15.54 5.84 -10.65
CA ALA A 604 14.76 7.06 -10.63
C ALA A 604 13.45 6.85 -11.40
N GLY A 605 12.42 7.51 -10.92
CA GLY A 605 11.04 7.38 -11.34
C GLY A 605 10.19 8.18 -10.36
N PRO A 606 8.86 8.19 -10.50
CA PRO A 606 8.02 9.14 -9.78
C PRO A 606 8.34 9.27 -8.29
N VAL A 607 8.75 10.48 -7.93
CA VAL A 607 8.96 10.97 -6.57
C VAL A 607 7.56 11.16 -5.99
N CYS A 608 7.24 10.45 -4.90
CA CYS A 608 5.96 10.62 -4.21
C CYS A 608 5.94 11.90 -3.36
N THR A 609 7.05 12.63 -3.31
CA THR A 609 7.14 13.99 -2.77
C THR A 609 6.57 15.00 -3.80
N PRO A 610 5.65 15.91 -3.42
CA PRO A 610 5.14 16.94 -4.34
C PRO A 610 6.27 17.78 -4.94
N ILE A 611 6.28 18.00 -6.26
CA ILE A 611 7.45 18.62 -6.95
C ILE A 611 7.80 20.03 -6.47
N LYS A 612 6.83 20.79 -5.96
CA LYS A 612 7.08 22.11 -5.34
C LYS A 612 7.69 22.04 -3.94
N SER A 613 7.90 20.85 -3.38
CA SER A 613 8.54 20.61 -2.09
C SER A 613 9.97 21.09 -2.09
N SER A 614 10.43 21.66 -0.97
CA SER A 614 11.87 21.90 -0.86
C SER A 614 12.63 20.58 -0.66
N LEU A 615 11.97 19.52 -0.18
CA LEU A 615 12.53 18.19 0.05
C LEU A 615 12.57 17.30 -1.20
N VAL A 616 12.23 17.83 -2.37
CA VAL A 616 12.63 17.25 -3.64
C VAL A 616 14.11 17.59 -3.89
N ILE A 617 14.87 16.64 -4.45
CA ILE A 617 16.26 16.88 -4.89
C ILE A 617 16.22 17.24 -6.36
N GLY A 618 16.91 18.30 -6.76
CA GLY A 618 16.94 18.81 -8.13
C GLY A 618 16.09 20.06 -8.33
N ASP A 619 16.34 20.78 -9.41
CA ASP A 619 15.57 21.97 -9.77
C ASP A 619 14.18 21.59 -10.31
N PRO A 620 13.14 22.44 -10.12
CA PRO A 620 11.83 22.19 -10.71
C PRO A 620 11.89 22.08 -12.24
N VAL A 621 11.32 21.02 -12.80
CA VAL A 621 11.23 20.82 -14.26
C VAL A 621 10.49 21.98 -14.91
N VAL A 622 11.19 22.77 -15.72
CA VAL A 622 10.57 23.81 -16.55
C VAL A 622 9.83 23.13 -17.69
N ARG A 623 8.54 23.47 -17.88
CA ARG A 623 7.74 23.02 -19.02
C ARG A 623 7.84 24.01 -20.18
N SER A 624 7.71 23.47 -21.38
CA SER A 624 7.65 24.26 -22.62
C SER A 624 6.57 25.31 -22.53
N LYS A 625 6.87 26.52 -23.00
CA LYS A 625 5.88 27.59 -23.18
C LYS A 625 5.14 27.48 -24.51
N ASN A 626 5.64 26.66 -25.43
CA ASN A 626 5.20 26.59 -26.82
C ASN A 626 4.56 25.24 -27.18
N LYS A 627 4.74 24.21 -26.35
CA LYS A 627 4.20 22.86 -26.54
C LYS A 627 3.19 22.51 -25.47
N THR A 628 1.90 22.60 -25.82
CA THR A 628 0.79 22.27 -24.92
C THR A 628 0.08 20.98 -25.33
N HIS A 629 -0.16 20.13 -24.34
CA HIS A 629 -0.87 18.86 -24.45
C HIS A 629 -2.15 18.90 -23.60
N LEU A 630 -3.30 18.93 -24.24
CA LEU A 630 -4.61 18.86 -23.57
C LEU A 630 -4.98 17.40 -23.28
N VAL A 631 -5.38 17.09 -22.05
CA VAL A 631 -6.01 15.82 -21.69
C VAL A 631 -7.46 16.07 -21.26
N VAL A 632 -8.40 15.51 -22.02
CA VAL A 632 -9.85 15.64 -21.82
C VAL A 632 -10.38 14.41 -21.10
N PHE A 633 -10.99 14.60 -19.94
CA PHE A 633 -11.56 13.54 -19.10
C PHE A 633 -13.06 13.44 -19.34
N VAL A 634 -13.58 12.25 -19.71
CA VAL A 634 -14.99 12.05 -20.09
C VAL A 634 -15.66 10.96 -19.26
N HIS A 635 -16.65 11.36 -18.45
CA HIS A 635 -17.29 10.50 -17.46
C HIS A 635 -18.31 9.49 -18.04
N GLY A 636 -18.74 8.56 -17.18
CA GLY A 636 -19.69 7.49 -17.51
C GLY A 636 -21.18 7.86 -17.37
N LEU A 637 -22.04 6.86 -17.57
CA LEU A 637 -23.50 6.94 -17.34
C LEU A 637 -23.81 7.14 -15.85
N GLU A 638 -24.75 8.02 -15.51
CA GLU A 638 -25.01 8.51 -14.14
C GLU A 638 -23.78 9.14 -13.42
N GLY A 639 -22.64 9.26 -14.10
CA GLY A 639 -21.40 9.81 -13.55
C GLY A 639 -21.30 11.33 -13.68
N SER A 640 -20.19 11.86 -13.21
CA SER A 640 -19.82 13.27 -13.31
C SER A 640 -18.32 13.45 -13.55
N GLN A 641 -17.89 14.68 -13.84
CA GLN A 641 -16.47 14.99 -14.00
C GLN A 641 -15.64 14.72 -12.73
N GLU A 642 -16.27 14.69 -11.55
CA GLU A 642 -15.63 14.42 -10.26
C GLU A 642 -15.08 12.98 -10.18
N ASP A 643 -15.74 12.02 -10.85
CA ASP A 643 -15.40 10.59 -10.85
C ASP A 643 -14.00 10.30 -11.43
N LEU A 644 -13.48 11.20 -12.28
CA LEU A 644 -12.19 11.07 -12.94
C LEU A 644 -11.08 11.95 -12.33
N VAL A 645 -11.37 12.71 -11.25
CA VAL A 645 -10.36 13.47 -10.50
C VAL A 645 -9.20 12.58 -10.00
N PRO A 646 -9.43 11.35 -9.49
CA PRO A 646 -8.33 10.43 -9.14
C PRO A 646 -7.37 10.16 -10.32
N PHE A 647 -7.91 9.96 -11.52
CA PHE A 647 -7.13 9.73 -12.74
C PHE A 647 -6.38 10.98 -13.20
N ARG A 648 -7.00 12.16 -13.13
CA ARG A 648 -6.32 13.44 -13.39
C ARG A 648 -5.11 13.61 -12.48
N CYS A 649 -5.29 13.44 -11.18
CA CYS A 649 -4.23 13.68 -10.20
C CYS A 649 -3.11 12.63 -10.29
N GLY A 650 -3.47 11.35 -10.48
CA GLY A 650 -2.48 10.29 -10.71
C GLY A 650 -1.66 10.48 -11.99
N LEU A 651 -2.30 10.92 -13.08
CA LEU A 651 -1.61 11.24 -14.33
C LEU A 651 -0.69 12.46 -14.17
N ASP A 652 -1.18 13.56 -13.59
CA ASP A 652 -0.39 14.79 -13.40
C ASP A 652 0.83 14.55 -12.52
N GLN A 653 0.65 13.83 -11.40
CA GLN A 653 1.75 13.45 -10.52
C GLN A 653 2.78 12.54 -11.22
N ALA A 654 2.31 11.56 -12.00
CA ALA A 654 3.19 10.68 -12.77
C ALA A 654 3.96 11.45 -13.86
N ILE A 655 3.30 12.34 -14.59
CA ILE A 655 3.91 13.22 -15.60
C ILE A 655 4.96 14.12 -14.95
N ALA A 656 4.59 14.81 -13.87
CA ALA A 656 5.48 15.70 -13.10
C ALA A 656 6.77 14.96 -12.78
N ALA A 657 6.62 13.76 -12.23
CA ALA A 657 7.72 13.02 -11.63
C ALA A 657 8.47 12.10 -12.62
N HIS A 658 7.91 11.83 -13.80
CA HIS A 658 8.59 11.22 -14.95
C HIS A 658 9.67 12.16 -15.50
N TYR A 659 9.33 13.41 -15.80
CA TYR A 659 10.34 14.38 -16.28
C TYR A 659 11.37 14.70 -15.19
N HIS A 660 10.95 14.79 -13.93
CA HIS A 660 11.87 15.01 -12.82
C HIS A 660 12.88 13.87 -12.66
N CYS A 661 12.45 12.62 -12.88
CA CYS A 661 13.33 11.47 -12.97
C CYS A 661 14.40 11.64 -14.04
N ILE A 662 14.02 11.99 -15.28
CA ILE A 662 14.99 12.15 -16.39
C ILE A 662 16.03 13.22 -16.06
N GLN A 663 15.59 14.36 -15.51
CA GLN A 663 16.47 15.46 -15.10
C GLN A 663 17.46 15.02 -14.00
N MET A 664 16.98 14.28 -12.98
CA MET A 664 17.84 13.69 -11.95
C MET A 664 18.77 12.60 -12.48
N GLU A 665 18.38 11.94 -13.58
CA GLU A 665 19.21 11.06 -14.41
C GLU A 665 20.49 11.71 -14.94
N GLY A 666 20.54 13.04 -15.01
CA GLY A 666 21.51 13.77 -15.83
C GLY A 666 21.39 13.43 -17.32
N ARG A 667 20.22 12.93 -17.75
CA ARG A 667 19.92 12.58 -19.13
C ARG A 667 19.22 13.75 -19.80
N ASP A 668 19.64 14.06 -21.02
CA ASP A 668 18.91 15.01 -21.85
C ASP A 668 17.49 14.48 -22.15
N PHE A 669 16.54 15.39 -22.31
CA PHE A 669 15.19 15.03 -22.73
C PHE A 669 15.16 14.82 -24.26
N ASP A 670 14.67 13.67 -24.73
CA ASP A 670 14.47 13.39 -26.16
C ASP A 670 13.54 14.43 -26.84
N GLU A 671 12.54 14.92 -26.09
CA GLU A 671 11.72 16.08 -26.43
C GLU A 671 11.64 17.06 -25.25
N GLU A 672 11.61 18.37 -25.52
CA GLU A 672 11.33 19.40 -24.51
C GLU A 672 10.07 19.05 -23.67
N PRO A 673 10.12 19.12 -22.32
CA PRO A 673 9.00 18.74 -21.46
C PRO A 673 7.70 19.48 -21.76
N TRP A 674 6.68 18.74 -22.21
CA TRP A 674 5.38 19.29 -22.58
C TRP A 674 4.68 19.97 -21.39
N ALA A 675 4.00 21.09 -21.65
CA ALA A 675 3.01 21.64 -20.73
C ALA A 675 1.71 20.86 -20.87
N PHE A 676 1.04 20.57 -19.75
CA PHE A 676 -0.20 19.81 -19.73
C PHE A 676 -1.36 20.69 -19.25
N GLU A 677 -2.46 20.63 -19.99
CA GLU A 677 -3.74 21.25 -19.66
C GLU A 677 -4.81 20.15 -19.51
N TYR A 678 -5.80 20.39 -18.64
CA TYR A 678 -6.76 19.37 -18.23
C TYR A 678 -8.18 19.90 -18.35
N LEU A 679 -8.99 19.28 -19.21
CA LEU A 679 -10.42 19.55 -19.33
C LEU A 679 -11.22 18.41 -18.69
N MET A 680 -11.86 18.70 -17.57
CA MET A 680 -12.76 17.76 -16.89
C MET A 680 -14.17 17.90 -17.46
N SER A 681 -14.48 17.17 -18.54
CA SER A 681 -15.71 17.34 -19.34
C SER A 681 -16.97 17.21 -18.49
N SER A 682 -17.81 18.24 -18.55
CA SER A 682 -19.04 18.39 -17.78
C SER A 682 -20.31 18.43 -18.64
N ALA A 683 -20.15 18.66 -19.95
CA ALA A 683 -21.22 18.90 -20.92
C ALA A 683 -22.36 17.84 -20.94
N ASN A 684 -22.09 16.62 -20.47
CA ASN A 684 -23.05 15.52 -20.47
C ASN A 684 -23.59 15.12 -19.07
N ARG A 685 -23.16 15.77 -17.98
CA ARG A 685 -23.50 15.41 -16.58
C ARG A 685 -25.00 15.21 -16.35
N SER A 686 -25.83 16.13 -16.84
CA SER A 686 -27.29 16.12 -16.67
C SER A 686 -28.06 15.24 -17.66
N GLN A 687 -27.40 14.74 -18.72
CA GLN A 687 -28.04 14.18 -19.90
C GLN A 687 -27.45 12.86 -20.40
N THR A 688 -26.76 12.11 -19.53
CA THR A 688 -26.12 10.81 -19.86
C THR A 688 -27.06 9.74 -20.45
N TRP A 689 -28.38 9.90 -20.29
CA TRP A 689 -29.41 9.01 -20.84
C TRP A 689 -29.88 9.37 -22.27
N ALA A 690 -29.43 10.50 -22.83
CA ALA A 690 -29.77 11.01 -24.16
C ALA A 690 -29.16 10.19 -25.31
N ASP A 691 -29.34 10.62 -26.56
CA ASP A 691 -28.68 9.97 -27.71
C ASP A 691 -27.15 10.19 -27.67
N ILE A 692 -26.37 9.15 -27.91
CA ILE A 692 -24.90 9.22 -27.88
C ILE A 692 -24.36 10.16 -28.96
N THR A 693 -25.08 10.32 -30.07
CA THR A 693 -24.76 11.30 -31.12
C THR A 693 -24.85 12.73 -30.60
N THR A 694 -25.89 13.04 -29.80
CA THR A 694 -26.03 14.34 -29.14
C THR A 694 -24.93 14.56 -28.11
N MET A 695 -24.65 13.56 -27.27
CA MET A 695 -23.58 13.65 -26.26
C MET A 695 -22.19 13.85 -26.89
N ALA A 696 -21.96 13.30 -28.08
CA ALA A 696 -20.74 13.51 -28.86
C ALA A 696 -20.62 14.95 -29.39
N HIS A 697 -21.71 15.55 -29.89
CA HIS A 697 -21.72 16.96 -30.28
C HIS A 697 -21.45 17.87 -29.07
N ASN A 698 -22.08 17.60 -27.93
CA ASN A 698 -21.85 18.37 -26.70
C ASN A 698 -20.37 18.35 -26.26
N LEU A 699 -19.71 17.19 -26.36
CA LEU A 699 -18.29 17.05 -26.07
C LEU A 699 -17.42 17.82 -27.09
N LEU A 700 -17.77 17.78 -28.37
CA LEU A 700 -17.06 18.51 -29.42
C LEU A 700 -17.17 20.04 -29.22
N SER A 701 -18.34 20.55 -28.83
CA SER A 701 -18.51 21.96 -28.46
C SER A 701 -17.66 22.35 -27.25
N GLU A 702 -17.71 21.60 -26.15
CA GLU A 702 -16.93 21.90 -24.94
C GLU A 702 -15.41 21.86 -25.19
N VAL A 703 -14.93 20.92 -26.02
CA VAL A 703 -13.52 20.87 -26.44
C VAL A 703 -13.15 22.03 -27.35
N ARG A 704 -14.03 22.46 -28.26
CA ARG A 704 -13.79 23.63 -29.13
C ARG A 704 -13.71 24.91 -28.30
N GLU A 705 -14.71 25.16 -27.46
CA GLU A 705 -14.77 26.32 -26.57
C GLU A 705 -13.52 26.41 -25.69
N TYR A 706 -13.10 25.30 -25.07
CA TYR A 706 -11.87 25.26 -24.28
C TYR A 706 -10.62 25.60 -25.08
N VAL A 707 -10.50 25.09 -26.31
CA VAL A 707 -9.33 25.37 -27.19
C VAL A 707 -9.34 26.80 -27.73
N GLU A 708 -10.52 27.40 -27.94
CA GLU A 708 -10.66 28.80 -28.36
C GLU A 708 -10.41 29.78 -27.21
N GLU A 709 -10.71 29.41 -25.96
CA GLU A 709 -10.35 30.17 -24.75
C GLU A 709 -8.90 29.94 -24.29
N ALA A 710 -8.26 28.86 -24.72
CA ALA A 710 -6.89 28.52 -24.33
C ALA A 710 -5.88 29.59 -24.79
N ARG A 711 -4.97 29.95 -23.87
CA ARG A 711 -3.93 30.96 -24.15
C ARG A 711 -2.74 30.42 -24.95
N ASN A 712 -2.65 29.10 -25.11
CA ASN A 712 -1.53 28.38 -25.69
C ASN A 712 -2.00 27.55 -26.89
N ASP A 713 -1.13 27.36 -27.89
CA ASP A 713 -1.46 26.46 -29.01
C ASP A 713 -1.38 24.98 -28.57
N ILE A 714 -2.55 24.35 -28.48
CA ILE A 714 -2.70 22.95 -28.07
C ILE A 714 -2.34 22.01 -29.22
N GLN A 715 -1.15 21.41 -29.21
CA GLN A 715 -0.63 20.60 -30.32
C GLN A 715 -0.87 19.09 -30.15
N ARG A 716 -1.10 18.63 -28.92
CA ARG A 716 -1.50 17.25 -28.61
C ARG A 716 -2.83 17.26 -27.86
N ILE A 717 -3.75 16.40 -28.24
CA ILE A 717 -5.04 16.19 -27.56
C ILE A 717 -5.18 14.72 -27.21
N SER A 718 -5.42 14.42 -25.95
CA SER A 718 -5.68 13.05 -25.47
C SER A 718 -7.02 12.99 -24.75
N PHE A 719 -7.66 11.83 -24.83
CA PHE A 719 -8.93 11.57 -24.14
C PHE A 719 -8.74 10.44 -23.14
N LEU A 720 -9.14 10.67 -21.88
CA LEU A 720 -9.23 9.64 -20.86
C LEU A 720 -10.70 9.50 -20.44
N ALA A 721 -11.30 8.35 -20.71
CA ALA A 721 -12.75 8.19 -20.57
C ALA A 721 -13.13 6.93 -19.80
N HIS A 722 -14.22 7.00 -19.03
CA HIS A 722 -14.78 5.85 -18.31
C HIS A 722 -16.12 5.43 -18.89
N SER A 723 -16.36 4.12 -18.97
CA SER A 723 -17.67 3.54 -19.31
C SER A 723 -18.22 4.12 -20.62
N LEU A 724 -19.47 4.60 -20.62
CA LEU A 724 -20.13 5.32 -21.71
C LEU A 724 -19.25 6.43 -22.33
N GLY A 725 -18.45 7.14 -21.54
CA GLY A 725 -17.56 8.20 -22.01
C GLY A 725 -16.63 7.77 -23.14
N GLY A 726 -16.10 6.54 -23.10
CA GLY A 726 -15.23 6.02 -24.16
C GLY A 726 -15.97 5.74 -25.48
N VAL A 727 -17.29 5.56 -25.42
CA VAL A 727 -18.15 5.46 -26.62
C VAL A 727 -18.52 6.86 -27.13
N ILE A 728 -18.78 7.82 -26.23
CA ILE A 728 -18.97 9.24 -26.58
C ILE A 728 -17.73 9.78 -27.32
N VAL A 729 -16.52 9.54 -26.80
CA VAL A 729 -15.26 9.96 -27.45
C VAL A 729 -15.11 9.34 -28.84
N ARG A 730 -15.35 8.03 -28.99
CA ARG A 730 -15.29 7.39 -30.32
C ARG A 730 -16.32 7.91 -31.31
N SER A 731 -17.50 8.30 -30.83
CA SER A 731 -18.52 8.96 -31.64
C SER A 731 -18.06 10.36 -32.06
N ALA A 732 -17.59 11.17 -31.11
CA ALA A 732 -17.07 12.52 -31.33
C ALA A 732 -15.90 12.55 -32.33
N VAL A 733 -14.93 11.65 -32.17
CA VAL A 733 -13.78 11.51 -33.08
C VAL A 733 -14.21 11.11 -34.50
N GLY A 734 -15.30 10.36 -34.66
CA GLY A 734 -15.87 10.03 -35.97
C GLY A 734 -16.62 11.21 -36.62
N LEU A 735 -17.34 11.99 -35.82
CA LEU A 735 -18.14 13.14 -36.27
C LEU A 735 -17.30 14.42 -36.48
N ALA A 736 -16.13 14.53 -35.85
CA ALA A 736 -15.31 15.75 -35.90
C ALA A 736 -15.04 16.31 -37.31
N PRO A 737 -14.78 15.50 -38.37
CA PRO A 737 -14.61 16.04 -39.72
C PRO A 737 -15.91 16.65 -40.30
N GLU A 738 -17.08 16.13 -39.92
CA GLU A 738 -18.39 16.62 -40.38
C GLU A 738 -18.76 17.97 -39.74
N VAL A 739 -18.16 18.31 -38.59
CA VAL A 739 -18.37 19.57 -37.87
C VAL A 739 -17.13 20.48 -37.85
N GLU A 740 -16.28 20.40 -38.89
CA GLU A 740 -15.12 21.26 -39.12
C GLU A 740 -13.99 21.16 -38.05
N MET A 741 -13.95 20.07 -37.28
CA MET A 741 -12.95 19.80 -36.24
C MET A 741 -11.85 18.82 -36.67
N GLN A 742 -11.49 18.80 -37.96
CA GLN A 742 -10.38 17.98 -38.45
C GLN A 742 -9.05 18.29 -37.73
N TRP A 743 -8.83 19.55 -37.33
CA TRP A 743 -7.67 19.98 -36.53
C TRP A 743 -7.52 19.18 -35.23
N MET A 744 -8.63 18.79 -34.59
CA MET A 744 -8.61 17.99 -33.36
C MET A 744 -8.09 16.58 -33.64
N ILE A 745 -8.52 15.99 -34.77
CA ILE A 745 -8.14 14.66 -35.24
C ILE A 745 -6.65 14.59 -35.59
N ASP A 746 -6.13 15.64 -36.23
CA ASP A 746 -4.71 15.76 -36.56
C ASP A 746 -3.86 15.81 -35.28
N ARG A 747 -4.36 16.49 -34.24
CA ARG A 747 -3.75 16.64 -32.91
C ARG A 747 -3.98 15.46 -31.94
N CYS A 748 -4.84 14.49 -32.27
CA CYS A 748 -5.10 13.32 -31.41
C CYS A 748 -3.82 12.52 -31.09
N TYR A 749 -3.46 12.38 -29.81
CA TYR A 749 -2.26 11.69 -29.35
C TYR A 749 -2.64 10.36 -28.67
N THR A 750 -3.35 10.41 -27.53
CA THR A 750 -3.63 9.22 -26.72
C THR A 750 -5.11 9.07 -26.40
N LEU A 751 -5.65 7.88 -26.62
CA LEU A 751 -6.99 7.46 -26.18
C LEU A 751 -6.82 6.43 -25.07
N MET A 752 -7.28 6.77 -23.86
CA MET A 752 -7.33 5.85 -22.72
C MET A 752 -8.78 5.62 -22.30
N THR A 753 -9.21 4.36 -22.22
CA THR A 753 -10.60 4.03 -21.85
C THR A 753 -10.66 3.00 -20.73
N ILE A 754 -11.57 3.20 -19.77
CA ILE A 754 -11.70 2.39 -18.56
C ILE A 754 -13.09 1.77 -18.53
N ASN A 755 -13.17 0.44 -18.60
CA ASN A 755 -14.43 -0.33 -18.58
C ASN A 755 -15.47 0.17 -19.61
N SER A 756 -15.02 0.65 -20.77
CA SER A 756 -15.90 1.20 -21.82
C SER A 756 -16.55 0.12 -22.69
N PRO A 757 -17.86 0.16 -22.97
CA PRO A 757 -18.55 -0.84 -23.79
C PRO A 757 -18.35 -0.56 -25.30
N HIS A 758 -17.11 -0.71 -25.79
CA HIS A 758 -16.75 -0.39 -27.18
C HIS A 758 -17.54 -1.17 -28.25
N LEU A 759 -18.00 -2.38 -27.91
CA LEU A 759 -18.83 -3.25 -28.74
C LEU A 759 -20.23 -3.41 -28.12
N GLY A 760 -20.68 -2.38 -27.38
CA GLY A 760 -21.94 -2.38 -26.66
C GLY A 760 -21.97 -3.38 -25.49
N LEU A 761 -23.19 -3.70 -25.07
CA LEU A 761 -23.53 -4.55 -23.92
C LEU A 761 -23.95 -5.97 -24.36
N ALA A 762 -23.39 -6.44 -25.48
CA ALA A 762 -23.56 -7.80 -25.96
C ALA A 762 -22.93 -8.82 -25.00
N TYR A 763 -23.49 -10.03 -24.92
CA TYR A 763 -22.96 -11.15 -24.12
C TYR A 763 -22.75 -10.88 -22.61
N VAL A 764 -23.39 -9.84 -22.06
CA VAL A 764 -23.49 -9.62 -20.60
C VAL A 764 -24.13 -10.84 -19.92
N GLN A 765 -23.62 -11.21 -18.74
CA GLN A 765 -24.12 -12.39 -18.02
C GLN A 765 -25.57 -12.19 -17.56
N LYS A 766 -26.43 -13.19 -17.80
CA LYS A 766 -27.90 -13.10 -17.64
C LYS A 766 -28.41 -12.89 -16.19
N HIS A 767 -27.52 -12.84 -15.19
CA HIS A 767 -27.89 -12.86 -13.76
C HIS A 767 -27.82 -11.49 -13.05
N ILE A 768 -27.67 -10.39 -13.79
CA ILE A 768 -27.59 -9.05 -13.19
C ILE A 768 -28.99 -8.58 -12.79
N HIS A 769 -29.24 -8.58 -11.48
CA HIS A 769 -30.41 -7.95 -10.88
C HIS A 769 -30.25 -6.43 -10.88
N TRP A 770 -30.46 -5.82 -12.05
CA TRP A 770 -30.70 -4.38 -12.15
C TRP A 770 -31.95 -4.02 -11.33
N GLY A 771 -31.82 -3.07 -10.40
CA GLY A 771 -32.94 -2.64 -9.56
C GLY A 771 -34.10 -2.09 -10.40
N VAL A 772 -35.35 -2.28 -9.95
CA VAL A 772 -36.58 -2.00 -10.74
C VAL A 772 -36.59 -0.58 -11.32
N GLN A 773 -36.14 0.41 -10.57
CA GLN A 773 -36.08 1.80 -11.02
C GLN A 773 -35.02 2.00 -12.13
N PHE A 774 -33.85 1.38 -11.98
CA PHE A 774 -32.80 1.40 -13.00
C PHE A 774 -33.27 0.68 -14.28
N VAL A 775 -34.01 -0.42 -14.18
CA VAL A 775 -34.65 -1.09 -15.33
C VAL A 775 -35.68 -0.17 -16.02
N LYS A 776 -36.42 0.65 -15.28
CA LYS A 776 -37.33 1.64 -15.86
C LYS A 776 -36.60 2.75 -16.61
N TRP A 777 -35.47 3.25 -16.09
CA TRP A 777 -34.64 4.25 -16.77
C TRP A 777 -33.92 3.67 -17.99
N TRP A 778 -33.33 2.47 -17.87
CA TRP A 778 -32.76 1.69 -18.98
C TRP A 778 -33.75 1.53 -20.14
N LYS A 779 -35.00 1.16 -19.85
CA LYS A 779 -36.07 0.99 -20.85
C LYS A 779 -36.59 2.29 -21.47
N LYS A 780 -36.15 3.46 -20.98
CA LYS A 780 -36.54 4.78 -21.50
C LYS A 780 -35.35 5.61 -21.99
N SER A 781 -34.14 5.05 -21.97
CA SER A 781 -32.93 5.77 -22.34
C SER A 781 -32.50 5.45 -23.75
N ARG A 782 -32.17 6.49 -24.51
CA ARG A 782 -31.71 6.36 -25.87
C ARG A 782 -30.28 5.82 -25.95
N SER A 783 -29.36 6.34 -25.12
CA SER A 783 -28.00 5.79 -25.02
C SER A 783 -28.01 4.32 -24.64
N MET A 784 -28.95 3.89 -23.81
CA MET A 784 -29.04 2.50 -23.40
C MET A 784 -29.70 1.58 -24.44
N GLU A 785 -30.66 2.08 -25.24
CA GLU A 785 -31.14 1.40 -26.45
C GLU A 785 -29.98 1.17 -27.44
N GLN A 786 -29.20 2.21 -27.71
CA GLN A 786 -28.04 2.17 -28.60
C GLN A 786 -26.99 1.16 -28.13
N LEU A 787 -26.56 1.25 -26.86
CA LEU A 787 -25.62 0.28 -26.26
C LEU A 787 -26.15 -1.16 -26.20
N SER A 788 -27.48 -1.35 -26.24
CA SER A 788 -28.14 -2.66 -26.20
C SER A 788 -28.51 -3.21 -27.59
N PHE A 789 -28.14 -2.54 -28.69
CA PHE A 789 -28.53 -2.90 -30.06
C PHE A 789 -30.06 -2.94 -30.27
N ARG A 790 -30.78 -1.97 -29.70
CA ARG A 790 -32.26 -1.85 -29.78
C ARG A 790 -32.74 -0.58 -30.47
N ASP A 791 -31.82 0.26 -30.91
CA ASP A 791 -32.08 1.50 -31.63
C ASP A 791 -32.44 1.29 -33.11
N SER A 792 -32.22 0.07 -33.61
CA SER A 792 -32.50 -0.41 -34.98
C SER A 792 -33.04 -1.85 -34.96
N VAL A 793 -33.79 -2.24 -35.99
CA VAL A 793 -34.23 -3.64 -36.23
C VAL A 793 -33.10 -4.48 -36.81
N ASP A 794 -32.32 -3.90 -37.73
CA ASP A 794 -31.12 -4.50 -38.29
C ASP A 794 -29.89 -4.12 -37.44
N PHE A 795 -29.04 -5.10 -37.11
CA PHE A 795 -27.84 -4.90 -36.31
C PHE A 795 -26.78 -4.05 -37.03
N ALA A 796 -26.62 -4.21 -38.35
CA ALA A 796 -25.67 -3.41 -39.14
C ALA A 796 -26.09 -1.93 -39.22
N SER A 797 -27.37 -1.65 -39.01
CA SER A 797 -27.93 -0.30 -38.93
C SER A 797 -27.90 0.32 -37.53
N SER A 798 -27.49 -0.41 -36.49
CA SER A 798 -27.39 0.11 -35.11
C SER A 798 -26.27 1.12 -34.91
N PHE A 799 -26.42 2.00 -33.92
CA PHE A 799 -25.43 3.03 -33.56
C PHE A 799 -24.05 2.43 -33.27
N VAL A 800 -23.97 1.42 -32.39
CA VAL A 800 -22.68 0.82 -31.97
C VAL A 800 -21.95 0.18 -33.16
N TYR A 801 -22.70 -0.40 -34.11
CA TYR A 801 -22.12 -0.94 -35.33
C TYR A 801 -21.53 0.17 -36.21
N LYS A 802 -22.31 1.21 -36.51
CA LYS A 802 -21.84 2.37 -37.29
C LYS A 802 -20.62 3.05 -36.65
N THR A 803 -20.64 3.27 -35.33
CA THR A 803 -19.50 3.83 -34.57
C THR A 803 -18.28 2.90 -34.57
N SER A 804 -18.42 1.61 -34.87
CA SER A 804 -17.30 0.67 -35.00
C SER A 804 -16.66 0.66 -36.39
N LEU A 805 -17.33 1.21 -37.39
CA LEU A 805 -16.81 1.39 -38.75
C LEU A 805 -16.19 2.78 -39.00
N ASN A 806 -16.34 3.73 -38.08
CA ASN A 806 -15.92 5.13 -38.27
C ASN A 806 -14.39 5.40 -38.19
N ASN A 807 -13.57 4.36 -38.00
CA ASN A 807 -12.11 4.42 -37.87
C ASN A 807 -11.57 5.31 -36.73
N ALA A 808 -12.38 5.66 -35.71
CA ALA A 808 -11.96 6.56 -34.63
C ALA A 808 -10.74 6.06 -33.84
N CYS A 809 -10.62 4.76 -33.60
CA CYS A 809 -9.49 4.20 -32.84
C CYS A 809 -8.13 4.45 -33.55
N GLY A 810 -8.09 4.32 -34.87
CA GLY A 810 -6.91 4.58 -35.69
C GLY A 810 -6.49 6.06 -35.77
N LYS A 811 -7.25 7.00 -35.21
CA LYS A 811 -6.88 8.43 -35.20
C LYS A 811 -5.87 8.81 -34.11
N PHE A 812 -5.59 7.89 -33.17
CA PHE A 812 -4.68 8.10 -32.05
C PHE A 812 -3.33 7.43 -32.27
N LYS A 813 -2.26 8.03 -31.73
CA LYS A 813 -0.91 7.45 -31.68
C LYS A 813 -0.86 6.27 -30.71
N ASN A 814 -1.46 6.45 -29.53
CA ASN A 814 -1.52 5.44 -28.47
C ASN A 814 -2.98 5.13 -28.09
N ILE A 815 -3.33 3.85 -27.98
CA ILE A 815 -4.65 3.37 -27.55
C ILE A 815 -4.45 2.51 -26.30
N LEU A 816 -4.97 2.92 -25.16
CA LEU A 816 -4.86 2.24 -23.87
C LEU A 816 -6.25 1.78 -23.41
N LEU A 817 -6.46 0.48 -23.34
CA LEU A 817 -7.73 -0.12 -22.95
C LEU A 817 -7.58 -0.74 -21.56
N VAL A 818 -8.34 -0.27 -20.58
CA VAL A 818 -8.39 -0.81 -19.22
C VAL A 818 -9.71 -1.58 -19.04
N GLY A 819 -9.62 -2.83 -18.57
CA GLY A 819 -10.78 -3.70 -18.41
C GLY A 819 -10.69 -4.57 -17.16
N THR A 820 -11.71 -4.50 -16.31
CA THR A 820 -11.83 -5.26 -15.06
C THR A 820 -12.71 -6.50 -15.27
N PRO A 821 -12.18 -7.75 -15.24
CA PRO A 821 -12.98 -8.95 -15.54
C PRO A 821 -14.09 -9.30 -14.53
N HIS A 822 -14.11 -8.62 -13.37
CA HIS A 822 -15.17 -8.73 -12.37
C HIS A 822 -16.31 -7.71 -12.56
N ASP A 823 -16.14 -6.75 -13.47
CA ASP A 823 -17.25 -5.94 -13.94
C ASP A 823 -18.30 -6.84 -14.61
N GLN A 824 -19.55 -6.64 -14.21
CA GLN A 824 -20.70 -7.32 -14.83
C GLN A 824 -21.51 -6.33 -15.68
N LEU A 825 -21.42 -5.03 -15.42
CA LEU A 825 -22.16 -4.00 -16.15
C LEU A 825 -21.65 -3.93 -17.59
N VAL A 826 -20.32 -3.88 -17.76
CA VAL A 826 -19.66 -3.90 -19.07
C VAL A 826 -18.87 -5.21 -19.21
N PRO A 827 -19.05 -5.97 -20.32
CA PRO A 827 -18.20 -7.13 -20.59
C PRO A 827 -16.76 -6.68 -20.83
N TYR A 828 -15.80 -7.13 -20.01
CA TYR A 828 -14.38 -6.76 -20.18
C TYR A 828 -13.81 -7.08 -21.57
N MET A 829 -14.40 -8.05 -22.27
CA MET A 829 -14.11 -8.40 -23.66
C MET A 829 -14.42 -7.25 -24.64
N SER A 830 -15.51 -6.51 -24.36
CA SER A 830 -15.90 -5.26 -25.04
C SER A 830 -14.87 -4.16 -24.72
N SER A 831 -14.51 -3.98 -23.45
CA SER A 831 -13.56 -2.96 -22.98
C SER A 831 -12.16 -3.12 -23.55
N LEU A 832 -11.64 -4.33 -23.62
CA LEU A 832 -10.29 -4.61 -24.12
C LEU A 832 -10.23 -4.88 -25.64
N LEU A 833 -11.36 -4.84 -26.35
CA LEU A 833 -11.48 -5.28 -27.74
C LEU A 833 -10.83 -6.66 -27.96
N VAL A 834 -11.22 -7.65 -27.15
CA VAL A 834 -10.71 -9.03 -27.23
C VAL A 834 -11.85 -10.04 -27.46
N PRO A 835 -11.65 -11.09 -28.27
CA PRO A 835 -12.70 -12.07 -28.53
C PRO A 835 -13.05 -12.93 -27.31
N SER A 836 -14.34 -13.12 -27.07
CA SER A 836 -14.85 -14.04 -26.05
C SER A 836 -15.15 -15.41 -26.67
N LYS A 837 -15.13 -16.49 -25.87
CA LYS A 837 -15.55 -17.82 -26.34
C LYS A 837 -16.98 -17.81 -26.90
N ILE A 838 -17.90 -17.14 -26.19
CA ILE A 838 -19.32 -17.07 -26.57
C ILE A 838 -19.50 -16.37 -27.93
N SER A 839 -18.90 -15.18 -28.11
CA SER A 839 -18.94 -14.44 -29.40
C SER A 839 -18.09 -15.06 -30.52
N SER A 840 -17.24 -16.04 -30.18
CA SER A 840 -16.51 -16.86 -31.16
C SER A 840 -17.35 -18.01 -31.70
N GLU A 841 -18.19 -18.61 -30.85
CA GLU A 841 -19.00 -19.79 -31.16
C GLU A 841 -20.39 -19.40 -31.72
N ASP A 842 -20.86 -18.18 -31.48
CA ASP A 842 -22.15 -17.65 -31.96
C ASP A 842 -22.19 -17.47 -33.49
N GLN A 843 -22.83 -18.41 -34.19
CA GLN A 843 -23.02 -18.37 -35.66
C GLN A 843 -24.26 -17.59 -36.11
N SER A 844 -24.92 -16.82 -35.23
CA SER A 844 -26.01 -15.93 -35.64
C SER A 844 -25.49 -14.70 -36.40
N GLN A 845 -26.37 -14.04 -37.15
CA GLN A 845 -26.10 -12.73 -37.77
C GLN A 845 -25.62 -11.68 -36.73
N PHE A 846 -26.12 -11.76 -35.49
CA PHE A 846 -25.65 -10.91 -34.41
C PHE A 846 -24.20 -11.22 -34.01
N GLY A 847 -23.84 -12.49 -33.89
CA GLY A 847 -22.47 -12.92 -33.62
C GLY A 847 -21.50 -12.57 -34.74
N GLU A 848 -21.95 -12.62 -35.99
CA GLU A 848 -21.20 -12.16 -37.17
C GLU A 848 -20.95 -10.65 -37.11
N ALA A 849 -22.00 -9.83 -36.98
CA ALA A 849 -21.89 -8.38 -36.82
C ALA A 849 -21.01 -7.99 -35.61
N TYR A 850 -21.07 -8.74 -34.51
CA TYR A 850 -20.20 -8.52 -33.34
C TYR A 850 -18.72 -8.76 -33.64
N ARG A 851 -18.39 -9.81 -34.40
CA ARG A 851 -17.02 -10.08 -34.86
C ARG A 851 -16.57 -9.03 -35.86
N GLU A 852 -17.44 -8.56 -36.74
CA GLU A 852 -17.14 -7.51 -37.71
C GLU A 852 -16.79 -6.18 -37.02
N MET A 853 -17.63 -5.70 -36.08
CA MET A 853 -17.34 -4.49 -35.30
C MET A 853 -15.97 -4.55 -34.59
N MET A 854 -15.66 -5.69 -33.98
CA MET A 854 -14.37 -5.90 -33.30
C MET A 854 -13.21 -5.88 -34.30
N THR A 855 -13.38 -6.54 -35.45
CA THR A 855 -12.38 -6.60 -36.52
C THR A 855 -12.16 -5.22 -37.13
N ALA A 856 -13.22 -4.42 -37.34
CA ALA A 856 -13.12 -3.05 -37.83
C ALA A 856 -12.36 -2.15 -36.86
N CYS A 857 -12.66 -2.20 -35.56
CA CYS A 857 -11.95 -1.44 -34.53
C CYS A 857 -10.44 -1.80 -34.48
N LEU A 858 -10.10 -3.09 -34.56
CA LEU A 858 -8.70 -3.54 -34.51
C LEU A 858 -7.94 -3.27 -35.82
N SER A 859 -8.56 -3.51 -36.98
CA SER A 859 -8.01 -3.18 -38.30
C SER A 859 -7.78 -1.68 -38.47
N SER A 860 -8.66 -0.84 -37.92
CA SER A 860 -8.48 0.62 -37.88
C SER A 860 -7.19 1.03 -37.17
N ILE A 861 -6.83 0.33 -36.08
CA ILE A 861 -5.57 0.55 -35.36
C ILE A 861 -4.38 -0.03 -36.14
N GLN A 862 -4.47 -1.31 -36.56
CA GLN A 862 -3.39 -2.01 -37.24
C GLN A 862 -2.94 -1.30 -38.53
N ASN A 863 -3.90 -0.83 -39.32
CA ASN A 863 -3.68 -0.24 -40.64
C ASN A 863 -3.48 1.28 -40.61
N SER A 864 -3.68 1.94 -39.47
CA SER A 864 -3.43 3.38 -39.34
C SER A 864 -1.94 3.66 -39.31
N GLU A 865 -1.44 4.53 -40.19
CA GLU A 865 -0.05 5.02 -40.15
C GLU A 865 0.27 5.76 -38.84
N LYS A 866 -0.75 6.42 -38.24
CA LYS A 866 -0.61 7.21 -37.01
C LYS A 866 -0.53 6.35 -35.74
N SER A 867 -1.20 5.20 -35.70
CA SER A 867 -1.23 4.35 -34.51
C SER A 867 0.07 3.54 -34.36
N GLU A 868 0.81 3.83 -33.29
CA GLU A 868 2.06 3.14 -32.95
C GLU A 868 1.86 2.04 -31.89
N ASN A 869 0.97 2.29 -30.92
CA ASN A 869 0.81 1.46 -29.73
C ASN A 869 -0.66 1.17 -29.40
N LEU A 870 -1.00 -0.10 -29.22
CA LEU A 870 -2.22 -0.56 -28.55
C LEU A 870 -1.83 -1.30 -27.28
N VAL A 871 -2.40 -0.92 -26.14
CA VAL A 871 -2.10 -1.49 -24.83
C VAL A 871 -3.39 -1.96 -24.17
N ARG A 872 -3.40 -3.19 -23.67
CA ARG A 872 -4.55 -3.77 -22.94
C ARG A 872 -4.14 -4.04 -21.50
N TYR A 873 -4.74 -3.33 -20.55
CA TYR A 873 -4.56 -3.53 -19.11
C TYR A 873 -5.76 -4.32 -18.55
N THR A 874 -5.54 -5.60 -18.23
CA THR A 874 -6.53 -6.40 -17.49
C THR A 874 -6.29 -6.24 -15.99
N THR A 875 -7.28 -5.74 -15.25
CA THR A 875 -7.10 -5.34 -13.84
C THR A 875 -7.92 -6.19 -12.88
N PHE A 876 -7.32 -6.55 -11.75
CA PHE A 876 -8.00 -7.25 -10.65
C PHE A 876 -7.76 -6.49 -9.35
N HIS A 877 -8.86 -6.00 -8.78
CA HIS A 877 -8.89 -5.19 -7.57
C HIS A 877 -9.37 -6.04 -6.39
N GLN A 878 -8.86 -5.76 -5.19
CA GLN A 878 -9.23 -6.46 -3.97
C GLN A 878 -9.47 -5.44 -2.85
N LEU A 879 -10.71 -5.33 -2.37
CA LEU A 879 -11.05 -4.43 -1.27
C LEU A 879 -10.50 -4.99 0.05
N GLY A 880 -10.00 -4.08 0.90
CA GLY A 880 -9.36 -4.40 2.18
C GLY A 880 -10.26 -5.14 3.19
N SER A 881 -9.67 -5.49 4.34
CA SER A 881 -10.20 -6.51 5.26
C SER A 881 -11.62 -6.28 5.81
N SER A 882 -12.17 -5.07 5.74
CA SER A 882 -13.54 -4.77 6.15
C SER A 882 -14.62 -5.38 5.24
N ASN A 883 -14.28 -5.72 3.98
CA ASN A 883 -15.19 -6.31 3.01
C ASN A 883 -14.56 -7.52 2.32
N THR A 884 -14.57 -8.69 2.99
CA THR A 884 -14.22 -9.99 2.38
C THR A 884 -15.22 -10.48 1.31
N GLN A 885 -15.97 -9.57 0.69
CA GLN A 885 -16.88 -9.86 -0.41
C GLN A 885 -16.15 -9.65 -1.74
N LYS A 886 -16.25 -10.63 -2.65
CA LYS A 886 -15.75 -10.46 -4.01
C LYS A 886 -16.45 -9.28 -4.66
N ILE A 887 -15.67 -8.29 -5.10
CA ILE A 887 -16.20 -7.13 -5.80
C ILE A 887 -16.85 -7.60 -7.10
N THR A 888 -18.14 -7.30 -7.30
CA THR A 888 -18.88 -7.70 -8.50
C THR A 888 -19.89 -6.63 -8.91
N GLY A 889 -20.20 -6.54 -10.20
CA GLY A 889 -21.24 -5.64 -10.70
C GLY A 889 -20.84 -4.17 -10.60
N ARG A 890 -21.77 -3.29 -10.16
CA ARG A 890 -21.52 -1.83 -10.10
C ARG A 890 -20.28 -1.47 -9.29
N ALA A 891 -20.01 -2.17 -8.19
CA ALA A 891 -18.79 -1.98 -7.42
C ALA A 891 -17.52 -2.26 -8.25
N ALA A 892 -17.51 -3.33 -9.04
CA ALA A 892 -16.37 -3.66 -9.90
C ALA A 892 -16.24 -2.76 -11.15
N HIS A 893 -17.32 -2.08 -11.54
CA HIS A 893 -17.31 -1.09 -12.61
C HIS A 893 -16.63 0.23 -12.20
N VAL A 894 -16.82 0.64 -10.93
CA VAL A 894 -16.28 1.90 -10.37
C VAL A 894 -15.00 1.73 -9.56
N ILE A 895 -14.69 0.54 -9.04
CA ILE A 895 -13.48 0.30 -8.22
C ILE A 895 -12.18 0.73 -8.92
N ALA A 896 -12.13 0.61 -10.25
CA ALA A 896 -10.98 1.07 -11.04
C ALA A 896 -10.74 2.58 -10.97
N LEU A 897 -11.76 3.38 -10.59
CA LEU A 897 -11.69 4.83 -10.34
C LEU A 897 -11.39 5.16 -8.86
N GLU A 898 -11.79 4.28 -7.94
CA GLU A 898 -11.66 4.49 -6.49
C GLU A 898 -10.33 3.92 -5.92
N ASP A 899 -9.75 2.92 -6.58
CA ASP A 899 -8.50 2.27 -6.19
C ASP A 899 -7.28 3.16 -6.53
N SER A 900 -6.97 4.06 -5.59
CA SER A 900 -5.83 4.97 -5.64
C SER A 900 -4.50 4.26 -5.91
N VAL A 901 -4.30 3.08 -5.34
CA VAL A 901 -3.05 2.30 -5.49
C VAL A 901 -2.94 1.74 -6.89
N PHE A 902 -4.04 1.23 -7.46
CA PHE A 902 -4.09 0.85 -8.86
C PHE A 902 -3.78 2.03 -9.79
N ILE A 903 -4.39 3.20 -9.58
CA ILE A 903 -4.20 4.37 -10.45
C ILE A 903 -2.74 4.83 -10.40
N GLU A 904 -2.17 4.95 -9.19
CA GLU A 904 -0.78 5.37 -9.00
C GLU A 904 0.20 4.35 -9.60
N LYS A 905 -0.03 3.05 -9.36
CA LYS A 905 0.75 1.93 -9.94
C LYS A 905 0.67 1.93 -11.46
N LEU A 906 -0.51 2.10 -12.05
CA LEU A 906 -0.73 2.11 -13.49
C LEU A 906 0.09 3.21 -14.17
N PHE A 907 -0.05 4.45 -13.70
CA PHE A 907 0.66 5.58 -14.31
C PHE A 907 2.16 5.55 -14.05
N ASN A 908 2.59 5.35 -12.80
CA ASN A 908 4.00 5.45 -12.42
C ASN A 908 4.87 4.31 -12.96
N ILE A 909 4.29 3.16 -13.31
CA ILE A 909 5.03 2.00 -13.84
C ILE A 909 4.91 1.88 -15.37
N SER A 910 3.76 2.21 -15.96
CA SER A 910 3.57 2.05 -17.42
C SER A 910 2.88 3.23 -18.11
N ALA A 911 1.65 3.58 -17.73
CA ALA A 911 0.78 4.36 -18.60
C ALA A 911 1.29 5.78 -18.90
N VAL A 912 2.09 6.41 -18.03
CA VAL A 912 2.63 7.76 -18.25
C VAL A 912 3.45 7.90 -19.53
N ARG A 913 4.15 6.85 -19.96
CA ARG A 913 5.02 6.86 -21.17
C ARG A 913 4.25 7.07 -22.48
N TYR A 914 2.93 6.93 -22.44
CA TYR A 914 2.05 7.16 -23.58
C TYR A 914 1.40 8.56 -23.55
N PHE A 915 1.68 9.40 -22.54
CA PHE A 915 1.21 10.78 -22.48
C PHE A 915 2.34 11.79 -22.70
N VAL A 916 3.57 11.48 -22.29
CA VAL A 916 4.75 12.30 -22.59
C VAL A 916 5.17 12.22 -24.07
#